data_AF-A0A5N5DCV5-F1
#
_entry.id   AF-A0A5N5DCV5-F1
#
_cell.length_a   1.000
_cell.length_b   1.000
_cell.length_c   1.000
_cell.angle_alpha   90.00
_cell.angle_beta   90.00
_cell.angle_gamma   90.00
#
_symmetry.space_group_name_H-M   'P 1'
#
loop_
_entity.id
_entity.type
_entity.pdbx_description
1 polymer ?
#
loop_
_entity_poly.entity_id
_entity_poly.type
_entity_poly.pdbx_seq_one_letter_code
_entity_poly.pdbx_strand_id
1 'polypeptide(L)'
;MKLRSNRNTDRRSASVTGLYDLPPELLDWVISYADQVDLLNLSLVCKSFNKLVASRLYSEYINTNLQYRRPISKFLLRVAQDASLAHHVRRLELGVWNTKLVFLHPGFRKDVPALPDDQFDALVAAAKQSGLVQDDQDCLNLRPIRKNNDLWCEYGSTYDSDGYTSDDLDEFDSDSDSDSEGSAPSPNPKSHDDVEFLRCLKRGIEDPQVILLLSKLPRLQELSLRGPHMSQGLPWDRLCSHSLTSLTKLKLAGNSSDSTWDIAEINTVIRLPSLRELHGYMATSDEWDDVVNKYLQVEPKSLSLTHIYLERCALGPKTIKNLIEGCKALEAFSYVAGGRYVGYEQFRAKEAKEHLLKHKATLKYLALDLSHWDFPRNFTSFKSMADFTNLEKIVMDYGTLRWKPTHFLAPVTLMEDDDGERDDDSDVHAANTQPPLPDLLPASLQELVIFQAPPVIIENLIAFETSSRDQHPHLKSVQIHTSKRKVAQFDDHKRLPDIFKEKGIEYAEPPIDMQFPIPQMHDWIMDTKIRLMTRWNPKDKKYQSFSTRPSYRRFCEEVLHEDPTASGGPLDPATNFAYGFEDDLISYLDDRFEEEMTPSEADWEIQRSLENEQIMLDVVQGIMGPLVPPGVAPNVNINHPDMGHDDEIESEGSYVSLTDDSFDHEDDLEDEFDDDGLDSDLDSELSGQMYEPMAYYEWDCFY
;
A
#
# COMPACT_ATOMS: atom_id res chain seq x y z
N MET A 1 42.65 23.24 -9.59
CA MET A 1 43.14 23.79 -10.88
C MET A 1 42.79 25.28 -10.99
N LYS A 2 43.75 26.20 -10.85
CA LYS A 2 43.57 27.59 -11.31
C LYS A 2 44.05 27.63 -12.75
N LEU A 3 43.13 27.56 -13.72
CA LEU A 3 43.43 27.83 -15.12
C LEU A 3 43.83 29.30 -15.22
N ARG A 4 45.15 29.56 -15.14
CA ARG A 4 45.71 30.89 -15.34
C ARG A 4 45.44 31.29 -16.79
N SER A 5 44.55 32.26 -16.96
CA SER A 5 44.46 33.09 -18.16
C SER A 5 45.77 33.87 -18.29
N ASN A 6 46.81 33.21 -18.81
CA ASN A 6 48.02 33.90 -19.25
C ASN A 6 47.68 34.56 -20.59
N ARG A 7 47.21 35.81 -20.50
CA ARG A 7 47.32 36.78 -21.60
C ARG A 7 48.81 37.08 -21.78
N ASN A 8 49.51 36.23 -22.53
CA ASN A 8 50.73 36.65 -23.21
C ASN A 8 50.52 36.44 -24.70
N THR A 9 50.49 37.56 -25.38
CA THR A 9 50.32 37.79 -26.80
C THR A 9 51.44 37.15 -27.63
N ASP A 10 51.11 36.81 -28.87
CA ASP A 10 52.01 36.59 -30.03
C ASP A 10 52.42 35.19 -30.48
N ARG A 11 51.56 34.18 -30.29
CA ARG A 11 51.54 33.05 -31.24
C ARG A 11 50.11 32.72 -31.67
N ARG A 12 49.88 32.67 -32.99
CA ARG A 12 48.70 32.09 -33.65
C ARG A 12 48.60 30.58 -33.35
N SER A 13 48.43 30.20 -32.09
CA SER A 13 47.98 28.86 -31.73
C SER A 13 46.51 28.79 -32.12
N ALA A 14 46.16 27.83 -33.00
CA ALA A 14 44.77 27.48 -33.25
C ALA A 14 44.05 27.42 -31.90
N SER A 15 42.99 28.21 -31.74
CA SER A 15 42.16 28.20 -30.54
C SER A 15 41.70 26.75 -30.36
N VAL A 16 42.24 26.07 -29.36
CA VAL A 16 41.81 24.72 -29.01
C VAL A 16 40.38 24.88 -28.54
N THR A 17 39.44 24.52 -29.42
CA THR A 17 38.01 24.52 -29.10
C THR A 17 37.81 23.54 -27.96
N GLY A 18 37.50 24.08 -26.79
CA GLY A 18 37.23 23.30 -25.59
C GLY A 18 35.75 22.97 -25.48
N LEU A 19 35.43 22.02 -24.59
CA LEU A 19 34.05 21.67 -24.28
C LEU A 19 33.22 22.89 -23.79
N TYR A 20 33.88 23.90 -23.21
CA TYR A 20 33.27 25.15 -22.76
C TYR A 20 32.89 26.12 -23.91
N ASP A 21 33.33 25.85 -25.14
CA ASP A 21 32.94 26.62 -26.32
C ASP A 21 31.61 26.13 -26.92
N LEU A 22 31.05 25.01 -26.41
CA LEU A 22 29.73 24.53 -26.80
C LEU A 22 28.62 25.39 -26.17
N PRO A 23 27.52 25.65 -26.91
CA PRO A 23 26.30 26.22 -26.34
C PRO A 23 25.80 25.44 -25.12
N PRO A 24 25.27 26.11 -24.08
CA PRO A 24 24.74 25.46 -22.88
C PRO A 24 23.70 24.37 -23.17
N GLU A 25 22.90 24.52 -24.22
CA GLU A 25 21.86 23.58 -24.62
C GLU A 25 22.46 22.27 -25.14
N LEU A 26 23.55 22.34 -25.91
CA LEU A 26 24.28 21.15 -26.36
C LEU A 26 24.99 20.48 -25.19
N LEU A 27 25.53 21.27 -24.25
CA LEU A 27 26.12 20.71 -23.03
C LEU A 27 25.09 20.01 -22.17
N ASP A 28 23.92 20.60 -21.92
CA ASP A 28 22.84 19.96 -21.18
C ASP A 28 22.36 18.67 -21.88
N TRP A 29 22.27 18.69 -23.22
CA TRP A 29 21.96 17.49 -23.99
C TRP A 29 23.01 16.39 -23.82
N VAL A 30 24.31 16.71 -23.89
CA VAL A 30 25.38 15.72 -23.62
C VAL A 30 25.33 15.22 -22.18
N ILE A 31 25.13 16.12 -21.22
CA ILE A 31 25.03 15.81 -19.79
C ILE A 31 23.79 14.92 -19.50
N SER A 32 22.74 14.99 -20.32
CA SER A 32 21.53 14.17 -20.15
C SER A 32 21.75 12.67 -20.27
N TYR A 33 22.87 12.26 -20.87
CA TYR A 33 23.27 10.85 -20.98
C TYR A 33 24.16 10.37 -19.82
N ALA A 34 24.58 11.27 -18.92
CA ALA A 34 25.44 10.92 -17.79
C ALA A 34 24.59 10.35 -16.63
N ASP A 35 25.11 9.32 -15.96
CA ASP A 35 24.50 8.79 -14.74
C ASP A 35 24.77 9.71 -13.53
N GLN A 36 24.14 9.42 -12.39
CA GLN A 36 24.27 10.26 -11.19
C GLN A 36 25.72 10.36 -10.68
N VAL A 37 26.55 9.34 -10.90
CA VAL A 37 27.96 9.33 -10.47
C VAL A 37 28.79 10.25 -11.36
N ASP A 38 28.60 10.16 -12.67
CA ASP A 38 29.24 11.03 -13.66
C ASP A 38 28.79 12.48 -13.50
N LEU A 39 27.51 12.72 -13.22
CA LEU A 39 26.99 14.06 -12.91
C LEU A 39 27.70 14.65 -11.68
N LEU A 40 27.89 13.86 -10.61
CA LEU A 40 28.63 14.33 -9.43
C LEU A 40 30.08 14.69 -9.80
N ASN A 41 30.75 13.87 -10.60
CA ASN A 41 32.13 14.15 -11.03
C ASN A 41 32.22 15.38 -11.94
N LEU A 42 31.29 15.55 -12.88
CA LEU A 42 31.19 16.73 -13.72
C LEU A 42 30.96 17.99 -12.89
N SER A 43 30.18 17.91 -11.82
CA SER A 43 29.92 19.03 -10.92
C SER A 43 31.19 19.54 -10.21
N LEU A 44 32.23 18.71 -10.09
CA LEU A 44 33.51 19.05 -9.47
C LEU A 44 34.54 19.64 -10.45
N VAL A 45 34.27 19.58 -11.76
CA VAL A 45 35.20 20.07 -12.79
C VAL A 45 35.39 21.59 -12.70
N CYS A 46 34.30 22.35 -12.75
CA CYS A 46 34.31 23.80 -12.58
C CYS A 46 32.93 24.36 -12.21
N LYS A 47 32.87 25.63 -11.80
CA LYS A 47 31.61 26.31 -11.42
C LYS A 47 30.56 26.37 -12.54
N SER A 48 30.99 26.43 -13.81
CA SER A 48 30.06 26.47 -14.94
C SER A 48 29.37 25.12 -15.13
N PHE A 49 30.15 24.02 -15.10
CA PHE A 49 29.60 22.66 -15.15
C PHE A 49 28.73 22.37 -13.94
N ASN A 50 29.14 22.80 -12.74
CA ASN A 50 28.33 22.68 -11.54
C ASN A 50 26.93 23.29 -11.72
N LYS A 51 26.83 24.49 -12.31
CA LYS A 51 25.53 25.14 -12.60
C LYS A 51 24.70 24.38 -13.63
N LEU A 52 25.33 23.86 -14.70
CA LEU A 52 24.63 23.09 -15.74
C LEU A 52 24.13 21.75 -15.21
N VAL A 53 24.92 21.10 -14.36
CA VAL A 53 24.65 19.76 -13.85
C VAL A 53 23.75 19.79 -12.62
N ALA A 54 23.68 20.90 -11.87
CA ALA A 54 22.88 21.01 -10.65
C ALA A 54 21.40 20.66 -10.88
N SER A 55 20.80 21.11 -11.98
CA SER A 55 19.40 20.78 -12.29
C SER A 55 19.16 19.28 -12.45
N ARG A 56 20.14 18.54 -12.97
CA ARG A 56 20.06 17.09 -13.17
C ARG A 56 20.43 16.31 -11.91
N LEU A 57 21.42 16.79 -11.16
CA LEU A 57 21.78 16.19 -9.87
C LEU A 57 20.62 16.20 -8.88
N TYR A 58 19.81 17.27 -8.90
CA TYR A 58 18.65 17.42 -8.03
C TYR A 58 17.35 16.96 -8.69
N SER A 59 17.35 16.49 -9.94
CA SER A 59 16.08 16.03 -10.56
C SER A 59 15.53 14.76 -9.94
N GLU A 60 16.39 13.97 -9.30
CA GLU A 60 16.03 12.72 -8.65
C GLU A 60 16.61 12.69 -7.24
N TYR A 61 15.77 12.38 -6.25
CA TYR A 61 16.21 12.05 -4.90
C TYR A 61 15.68 10.69 -4.49
N ILE A 62 16.61 9.80 -4.15
CA ILE A 62 16.34 8.40 -3.81
C ILE A 62 16.91 8.15 -2.41
N ASN A 63 16.04 7.75 -1.48
CA ASN A 63 16.35 7.41 -0.09
C ASN A 63 15.88 6.00 0.28
N THR A 64 15.86 5.08 -0.68
CA THR A 64 15.49 3.66 -0.50
C THR A 64 16.68 2.74 -0.26
N ASN A 65 17.91 3.24 -0.40
CA ASN A 65 19.09 2.42 -0.15
C ASN A 65 19.28 2.23 1.35
N LEU A 66 18.78 1.12 1.89
CA LEU A 66 18.91 0.76 3.32
C LEU A 66 20.37 0.85 3.77
N GLN A 67 21.32 0.37 2.96
CA GLN A 67 22.75 0.39 3.30
C GLN A 67 23.36 1.79 3.42
N TYR A 68 22.75 2.83 2.84
CA TYR A 68 23.29 4.18 2.79
C TYR A 68 22.22 5.25 2.92
N ARG A 69 21.18 4.97 3.71
CA ARG A 69 20.03 5.84 3.88
C ARG A 69 20.52 7.24 4.28
N ARG A 70 20.37 8.20 3.36
CA ARG A 70 20.83 9.56 3.59
C ARG A 70 19.77 10.22 4.47
N PRO A 71 20.14 10.90 5.58
CA PRO A 71 19.16 11.59 6.38
C PRO A 71 18.34 12.57 5.51
N ILE A 72 17.01 12.46 5.57
CA ILE A 72 16.08 13.30 4.81
C ILE A 72 16.37 14.78 5.10
N SER A 73 16.62 15.10 6.37
CA SER A 73 16.97 16.44 6.88
C SER A 73 18.04 17.16 6.06
N LYS A 74 19.09 16.48 5.60
CA LYS A 74 20.17 17.12 4.83
C LYS A 74 19.71 17.58 3.45
N PHE A 75 18.94 16.73 2.76
CA PHE A 75 18.39 17.09 1.45
C PHE A 75 17.30 18.15 1.60
N LEU A 76 16.41 17.94 2.58
CA LEU A 76 15.33 18.85 2.91
C LEU A 76 15.84 20.27 3.22
N LEU A 77 16.84 20.39 4.11
CA LEU A 77 17.44 21.68 4.45
C LEU A 77 17.99 22.38 3.19
N ARG A 78 18.59 21.61 2.28
CA ARG A 78 19.17 22.16 1.05
C ARG A 78 18.10 22.69 0.09
N VAL A 79 17.01 21.94 -0.11
CA VAL A 79 15.90 22.39 -0.98
C VAL A 79 15.05 23.47 -0.33
N ALA A 80 14.97 23.50 1.01
CA ALA A 80 14.31 24.55 1.76
C ALA A 80 15.05 25.91 1.65
N GLN A 81 16.39 25.88 1.67
CA GLN A 81 17.22 27.08 1.53
C GLN A 81 17.30 27.62 0.09
N ASP A 82 17.09 26.77 -0.92
CA ASP A 82 17.23 27.13 -2.32
C ASP A 82 16.06 26.58 -3.14
N ALA A 83 15.01 27.40 -3.28
CA ALA A 83 13.81 27.06 -4.03
C ALA A 83 14.08 26.70 -5.49
N SER A 84 15.19 27.18 -6.08
CA SER A 84 15.55 26.80 -7.45
C SER A 84 15.92 25.32 -7.56
N LEU A 85 16.57 24.76 -6.54
CA LEU A 85 16.87 23.33 -6.46
C LEU A 85 15.60 22.50 -6.29
N ALA A 86 14.69 22.95 -5.43
CA ALA A 86 13.41 22.29 -5.22
C ALA A 86 12.59 22.18 -6.52
N HIS A 87 12.65 23.21 -7.36
CA HIS A 87 11.99 23.25 -8.67
C HIS A 87 12.59 22.28 -9.69
N HIS A 88 13.80 21.77 -9.46
CA HIS A 88 14.43 20.79 -10.33
C HIS A 88 13.99 19.35 -10.01
N VAL A 89 13.55 19.07 -8.79
CA VAL A 89 13.13 17.73 -8.35
C VAL A 89 11.89 17.27 -9.11
N ARG A 90 12.02 16.17 -9.85
CA ARG A 90 10.95 15.53 -10.63
C ARG A 90 10.61 14.14 -10.14
N ARG A 91 11.59 13.43 -9.58
CA ARG A 91 11.40 12.09 -9.02
C ARG A 91 11.85 12.06 -7.57
N LEU A 92 10.97 11.59 -6.70
CA LEU A 92 11.22 11.38 -5.28
C LEU A 92 10.91 9.94 -4.94
N GLU A 93 11.89 9.24 -4.39
CA GLU A 93 11.74 7.87 -3.91
C GLU A 93 12.21 7.79 -2.45
N LEU A 94 11.28 7.52 -1.56
CA LEU A 94 11.49 7.46 -0.11
C LEU A 94 11.40 6.01 0.34
N GLY A 95 12.44 5.53 1.03
CA GLY A 95 12.38 4.26 1.77
C GLY A 95 11.63 4.44 3.08
N VAL A 96 11.28 3.31 3.69
CA VAL A 96 10.53 3.19 4.95
C VAL A 96 10.93 4.27 5.95
N TRP A 97 9.98 5.12 6.33
CA TRP A 97 10.10 6.00 7.47
C TRP A 97 9.03 5.58 8.48
N ASN A 98 9.48 5.04 9.61
CA ASN A 98 8.62 4.64 10.72
C ASN A 98 9.13 5.26 12.02
N THR A 99 9.95 6.31 11.93
CA THR A 99 10.60 6.87 13.12
C THR A 99 9.60 7.34 14.16
N LYS A 100 8.41 7.83 13.77
CA LYS A 100 7.37 8.19 14.72
C LYS A 100 6.80 6.94 15.41
N LEU A 101 6.34 5.96 14.65
CA LEU A 101 5.79 4.70 15.17
C LEU A 101 6.79 4.03 16.12
N VAL A 102 8.02 3.89 15.67
CA VAL A 102 9.11 3.30 16.42
C VAL A 102 9.45 4.14 17.66
N PHE A 103 9.46 5.47 17.56
CA PHE A 103 9.69 6.36 18.71
C PHE A 103 8.57 6.27 19.75
N LEU A 104 7.33 6.04 19.32
CA LEU A 104 6.17 5.86 20.19
C LEU A 104 6.15 4.47 20.86
N HIS A 105 6.84 3.47 20.30
CA HIS A 105 6.85 2.13 20.87
C HIS A 105 7.49 2.09 22.29
N PRO A 106 6.84 1.48 23.32
CA PRO A 106 7.34 1.44 24.70
C PRO A 106 8.73 0.81 24.81
N GLY A 107 8.96 -0.26 24.06
CA GLY A 107 10.24 -0.99 24.02
C GLY A 107 11.37 -0.28 23.27
N PHE A 108 11.08 0.79 22.53
CA PHE A 108 12.11 1.48 21.76
C PHE A 108 13.00 2.34 22.67
N ARG A 109 14.28 1.94 22.75
CA ARG A 109 15.30 2.57 23.61
C ARG A 109 16.24 3.52 22.88
N LYS A 110 16.05 3.74 21.57
CA LYS A 110 17.01 4.49 20.77
C LYS A 110 16.69 5.98 20.81
N ASP A 111 17.70 6.77 21.18
CA ASP A 111 17.64 8.22 21.04
C ASP A 111 17.71 8.58 19.55
N VAL A 112 16.62 9.12 19.01
CA VAL A 112 16.65 9.84 17.73
C VAL A 112 17.36 11.16 17.98
N PRO A 113 18.47 11.47 17.28
CA PRO A 113 19.18 12.71 17.50
C PRO A 113 18.31 13.90 17.10
N ALA A 114 18.12 14.82 18.04
CA ALA A 114 17.40 16.06 17.79
C ALA A 114 18.10 16.87 16.67
N LEU A 115 17.31 17.62 15.91
CA LEU A 115 17.86 18.55 14.93
C LEU A 115 18.61 19.67 15.66
N PRO A 116 19.78 20.10 15.17
CA PRO A 116 20.43 21.33 15.63
C PRO A 116 19.47 22.53 15.51
N ASP A 117 19.50 23.45 16.48
CA ASP A 117 18.55 24.58 16.54
C ASP A 117 18.56 25.41 15.24
N ASP A 118 19.73 25.62 14.62
CA ASP A 118 19.85 26.36 13.35
C ASP A 118 19.18 25.64 12.17
N GLN A 119 19.23 24.31 12.15
CA GLN A 119 18.52 23.50 11.16
C GLN A 119 17.02 23.49 11.44
N PHE A 120 16.63 23.35 12.71
CA PHE A 120 15.24 23.39 13.12
C PHE A 120 14.59 24.71 12.70
N ASP A 121 15.18 25.86 13.06
CA ASP A 121 14.67 27.19 12.70
C ASP A 121 14.49 27.36 11.19
N ALA A 122 15.46 26.89 10.40
CA ALA A 122 15.36 26.93 8.94
C ALA A 122 14.21 26.09 8.39
N LEU A 123 13.96 24.91 8.97
CA LEU A 123 12.84 24.05 8.58
C LEU A 123 11.49 24.58 9.06
N VAL A 124 11.41 25.20 10.24
CA VAL A 124 10.20 25.89 10.71
C VAL A 124 9.84 27.03 9.76
N ALA A 125 10.80 27.87 9.38
CA ALA A 125 10.57 28.94 8.41
C ALA A 125 10.08 28.38 7.06
N ALA A 126 10.64 27.26 6.62
CA ALA A 126 10.21 26.58 5.41
C ALA A 126 8.79 26.00 5.50
N ALA A 127 8.40 25.48 6.67
CA ALA A 127 7.07 24.94 6.95
C ALA A 127 6.00 26.03 6.98
N LYS A 128 6.29 27.16 7.63
CA LYS A 128 5.44 28.37 7.61
C LYS A 128 5.23 28.86 6.17
N GLN A 129 6.31 28.99 5.39
CA GLN A 129 6.23 29.38 3.99
C GLN A 129 5.39 28.41 3.12
N SER A 130 5.36 27.12 3.47
CA SER A 130 4.55 26.11 2.77
C SER A 130 3.10 26.05 3.26
N GLY A 131 2.72 26.84 4.26
CA GLY A 131 1.38 26.79 4.88
C GLY A 131 1.12 25.51 5.69
N LEU A 132 2.18 24.77 6.06
CA LEU A 132 2.05 23.59 6.92
C LEU A 132 1.93 23.94 8.40
N VAL A 133 2.42 25.11 8.79
CA VAL A 133 2.42 25.64 10.15
C VAL A 133 1.96 27.10 10.07
N GLN A 134 1.12 27.53 11.00
CA GLN A 134 0.63 28.91 11.09
C GLN A 134 1.79 29.89 11.33
N ASP A 135 1.67 31.10 10.74
CA ASP A 135 2.74 32.11 10.81
C ASP A 135 3.02 32.57 12.26
N ASP A 136 2.00 32.60 13.10
CA ASP A 136 2.04 33.01 14.51
C ASP A 136 2.33 31.88 15.50
N GLN A 137 2.44 30.63 15.04
CA GLN A 137 2.76 29.49 15.90
C GLN A 137 4.10 29.68 16.65
N ASP A 138 4.07 29.53 17.98
CA ASP A 138 5.25 29.60 18.85
C ASP A 138 6.11 28.35 18.69
N CYS A 139 7.33 28.54 18.18
CA CYS A 139 8.33 27.51 17.98
C CYS A 139 9.47 27.55 19.02
N LEU A 140 9.54 28.58 19.86
CA LEU A 140 10.61 28.77 20.84
C LEU A 140 10.32 27.99 22.13
N ASN A 141 9.06 27.93 22.55
CA ASN A 141 8.65 27.30 23.80
C ASN A 141 8.08 25.88 23.63
N LEU A 142 8.57 25.15 22.62
CA LEU A 142 8.18 23.76 22.40
C LEU A 142 8.66 22.87 23.55
N ARG A 143 7.72 22.37 24.35
CA ARG A 143 8.01 21.38 25.38
C ARG A 143 8.53 20.08 24.73
N PRO A 144 9.50 19.39 25.35
CA PRO A 144 9.97 18.10 24.85
C PRO A 144 8.84 17.07 24.85
N ILE A 145 8.76 16.23 23.81
CA ILE A 145 7.93 15.02 23.83
C ILE A 145 8.38 14.18 25.04
N ARG A 146 7.46 13.91 25.97
CA ARG A 146 7.70 13.10 27.16
C ARG A 146 7.25 11.68 26.90
N LYS A 147 8.06 10.74 27.37
CA LYS A 147 7.78 9.33 27.24
C LYS A 147 6.86 8.91 28.45
N ASN A 148 5.55 8.61 28.30
CA ASN A 148 4.65 8.12 29.37
C ASN A 148 4.25 6.63 29.20
N ASN A 149 4.50 5.79 30.21
CA ASN A 149 4.49 4.33 30.12
C ASN A 149 3.16 3.67 29.69
N ASP A 150 2.01 4.26 29.99
CA ASP A 150 0.74 3.52 29.99
C ASP A 150 -0.18 3.82 28.78
N LEU A 151 -0.13 5.01 28.18
CA LEU A 151 -0.84 5.37 26.93
C LEU A 151 -0.09 6.56 26.27
N TRP A 152 0.18 6.47 24.96
CA TRP A 152 1.19 7.31 24.30
C TRP A 152 0.59 8.42 23.44
N CYS A 153 0.07 9.45 24.11
CA CYS A 153 0.21 10.89 23.82
C CYS A 153 -0.67 11.71 24.79
N GLU A 154 -0.72 11.36 26.08
CA GLU A 154 -1.22 12.33 27.05
C GLU A 154 -0.17 13.44 27.17
N TYR A 155 -0.47 14.60 26.60
CA TYR A 155 0.35 15.80 26.72
C TYR A 155 0.24 16.42 28.12
N GLY A 156 0.20 15.58 29.17
CA GLY A 156 0.04 15.90 30.59
C GLY A 156 -0.86 17.07 30.90
N SER A 157 -2.11 16.80 31.31
CA SER A 157 -3.23 17.63 31.85
C SER A 157 -3.10 19.16 32.01
N THR A 158 -1.91 19.69 32.23
CA THR A 158 -1.58 21.12 32.27
C THR A 158 -1.39 21.80 30.90
N TYR A 159 -1.57 21.12 29.76
CA TYR A 159 -1.26 21.69 28.43
C TYR A 159 -2.40 21.72 27.41
N ASP A 160 -3.55 21.09 27.63
CA ASP A 160 -4.75 21.37 26.83
C ASP A 160 -5.52 22.61 27.34
N SER A 161 -4.97 23.32 28.33
CA SER A 161 -5.62 24.47 28.97
C SER A 161 -5.27 25.84 28.37
N ASP A 162 -4.75 25.92 27.14
CA ASP A 162 -4.75 27.18 26.39
C ASP A 162 -6.15 27.59 25.90
N GLY A 163 -7.18 26.77 26.17
CA GLY A 163 -8.59 27.20 26.16
C GLY A 163 -9.61 26.11 25.87
N TYR A 164 -9.20 24.87 25.61
CA TYR A 164 -10.10 23.75 25.33
C TYR A 164 -9.67 22.53 26.15
N THR A 165 -10.25 22.44 27.34
CA THR A 165 -10.10 21.32 28.25
C THR A 165 -10.40 20.01 27.53
N SER A 166 -9.47 19.05 27.64
CA SER A 166 -9.67 17.65 27.25
C SER A 166 -10.81 16.95 27.99
N ASP A 167 -11.44 17.63 28.95
CA ASP A 167 -12.64 17.17 29.67
C ASP A 167 -13.89 17.08 28.76
N ASP A 168 -13.87 17.68 27.54
CA ASP A 168 -15.00 17.60 26.59
C ASP A 168 -15.05 16.27 25.79
N LEU A 169 -14.11 15.34 26.00
CA LEU A 169 -14.12 14.02 25.34
C LEU A 169 -14.73 12.90 26.21
N ASP A 170 -14.89 13.13 27.51
CA ASP A 170 -15.51 12.17 28.43
C ASP A 170 -16.97 12.51 28.79
N GLU A 171 -17.55 13.58 28.24
CA GLU A 171 -18.97 13.95 28.43
C GLU A 171 -19.92 13.46 27.31
N PHE A 172 -19.51 12.51 26.47
CA PHE A 172 -20.42 11.88 25.49
C PHE A 172 -21.30 10.74 26.05
N ASP A 173 -21.21 10.47 27.35
CA ASP A 173 -22.02 9.45 28.05
C ASP A 173 -23.15 10.04 28.91
N SER A 174 -23.69 11.22 28.57
CA SER A 174 -24.88 11.75 29.25
C SER A 174 -25.97 12.21 28.28
N ASP A 175 -26.82 11.25 27.87
CA ASP A 175 -28.28 11.36 27.70
C ASP A 175 -28.87 12.73 27.31
N SER A 176 -28.26 13.46 26.37
CA SER A 176 -28.80 14.73 25.90
C SER A 176 -29.43 14.56 24.52
N ASP A 177 -30.68 14.10 24.52
CA ASP A 177 -31.68 14.21 23.45
C ASP A 177 -31.97 15.68 23.06
N SER A 178 -30.94 16.50 22.88
CA SER A 178 -31.11 17.87 22.39
C SER A 178 -30.81 17.90 20.90
N ASP A 179 -31.88 17.98 20.12
CA ASP A 179 -31.96 18.18 18.67
C ASP A 179 -31.25 19.48 18.19
N SER A 180 -29.96 19.64 18.47
CA SER A 180 -29.17 20.76 17.96
C SER A 180 -28.74 20.49 16.53
N GLU A 181 -29.72 20.45 15.63
CA GLU A 181 -29.53 20.54 14.19
C GLU A 181 -28.86 21.89 13.85
N GLY A 182 -27.59 21.89 13.42
CA GLY A 182 -27.10 22.94 12.51
C GLY A 182 -25.74 23.59 12.75
N SER A 183 -24.95 23.23 13.75
CA SER A 183 -23.58 23.75 13.87
C SER A 183 -22.63 23.03 12.91
N ALA A 184 -22.52 23.55 11.68
CA ALA A 184 -21.56 23.08 10.70
C ALA A 184 -20.14 23.02 11.31
N PRO A 185 -19.41 21.91 11.16
CA PRO A 185 -18.07 21.75 11.73
C PRO A 185 -17.18 22.90 11.26
N SER A 186 -16.59 23.62 12.21
CA SER A 186 -15.67 24.73 11.92
C SER A 186 -14.52 24.23 11.04
N PRO A 187 -14.30 24.78 9.84
CA PRO A 187 -13.28 24.30 8.89
C PRO A 187 -11.85 24.72 9.27
N ASN A 188 -11.63 25.27 10.46
CA ASN A 188 -10.30 25.67 10.88
C ASN A 188 -9.50 24.45 11.37
N PRO A 189 -8.32 24.17 10.79
CA PRO A 189 -7.45 23.11 11.29
C PRO A 189 -7.10 23.37 12.76
N LYS A 190 -7.19 22.34 13.59
CA LYS A 190 -6.95 22.45 15.03
C LYS A 190 -5.49 22.89 15.24
N SER A 191 -5.27 23.93 16.04
CA SER A 191 -3.94 24.47 16.40
C SER A 191 -3.00 23.42 17.01
N HIS A 192 -3.55 22.32 17.51
CA HIS A 192 -2.81 21.20 18.10
C HIS A 192 -1.90 20.47 17.10
N ASP A 193 -2.30 20.40 15.82
CA ASP A 193 -1.56 19.70 14.77
C ASP A 193 -0.17 20.32 14.52
N ASP A 194 -0.08 21.65 14.56
CA ASP A 194 1.14 22.40 14.27
C ASP A 194 2.19 22.18 15.36
N VAL A 195 1.77 22.18 16.62
CA VAL A 195 2.66 21.98 17.77
C VAL A 195 3.24 20.57 17.76
N GLU A 196 2.41 19.55 17.50
CA GLU A 196 2.86 18.16 17.37
C GLU A 196 3.85 18.01 16.21
N PHE A 197 3.51 18.58 15.04
CA PHE A 197 4.39 18.59 13.87
C PHE A 197 5.76 19.18 14.20
N LEU A 198 5.79 20.36 14.83
CA LEU A 198 7.03 21.06 15.21
C LEU A 198 7.85 20.29 16.26
N ARG A 199 7.20 19.66 17.25
CA ARG A 199 7.87 18.82 18.25
C ARG A 199 8.53 17.61 17.61
N CYS A 200 7.80 16.92 16.72
CA CYS A 200 8.33 15.77 15.98
C CYS A 200 9.51 16.21 15.11
N LEU A 201 9.37 17.35 14.42
CA LEU A 201 10.43 17.91 13.57
C LEU A 201 11.69 18.24 14.39
N LYS A 202 11.55 18.90 15.54
CA LYS A 202 12.66 19.23 16.45
C LYS A 202 13.39 17.98 16.94
N ARG A 203 12.66 16.90 17.19
CA ARG A 203 13.22 15.59 17.60
C ARG A 203 13.90 14.82 16.47
N GLY A 204 13.88 15.32 15.24
CA GLY A 204 14.49 14.64 14.10
C GLY A 204 13.67 13.45 13.58
N ILE A 205 12.39 13.37 13.94
CA ILE A 205 11.45 12.38 13.39
C ILE A 205 11.28 12.66 11.89
N GLU A 206 11.30 11.62 11.07
CA GLU A 206 11.29 11.67 9.61
C GLU A 206 9.92 12.04 9.04
N ASP A 207 8.83 11.63 9.69
CA ASP A 207 7.45 11.88 9.28
C ASP A 207 7.17 13.36 8.95
N PRO A 208 7.40 14.34 9.86
CA PRO A 208 7.25 15.75 9.52
C PRO A 208 8.26 16.25 8.48
N GLN A 209 9.43 15.62 8.37
CA GLN A 209 10.40 15.96 7.32
C GLN A 209 9.90 15.52 5.94
N VAL A 210 9.25 14.37 5.83
CA VAL A 210 8.62 13.89 4.59
C VAL A 210 7.50 14.81 4.17
N ILE A 211 6.60 15.17 5.09
CA ILE A 211 5.49 16.11 4.83
C ILE A 211 6.05 17.46 4.34
N LEU A 212 7.04 18.02 5.05
CA LEU A 212 7.68 19.27 4.67
C LEU A 212 8.37 19.16 3.31
N LEU A 213 9.08 18.05 3.06
CA LEU A 213 9.74 17.81 1.78
C LEU A 213 8.72 17.82 0.65
N LEU A 214 7.66 17.03 0.73
CA LEU A 214 6.62 16.94 -0.30
C LEU A 214 5.97 18.31 -0.57
N SER A 215 5.77 19.14 0.46
CA SER A 215 5.24 20.51 0.29
C SER A 215 6.16 21.43 -0.53
N LYS A 216 7.45 21.12 -0.61
CA LYS A 216 8.47 21.95 -1.29
C LYS A 216 8.71 21.60 -2.75
N LEU A 217 8.09 20.55 -3.29
CA LEU A 217 8.42 20.02 -4.62
C LEU A 217 7.33 20.29 -5.68
N PRO A 218 7.18 21.53 -6.18
CA PRO A 218 6.05 21.92 -7.05
C PRO A 218 6.04 21.24 -8.44
N ARG A 219 7.15 20.61 -8.84
CA ARG A 219 7.29 19.92 -10.13
C ARG A 219 7.49 18.42 -9.98
N LEU A 220 7.13 17.87 -8.82
CA LEU A 220 7.23 16.44 -8.62
C LEU A 220 6.32 15.72 -9.61
N GLN A 221 6.89 14.82 -10.40
CA GLN A 221 6.22 14.03 -11.44
C GLN A 221 6.09 12.57 -11.02
N GLU A 222 7.09 12.04 -10.33
CA GLU A 222 7.11 10.67 -9.83
C GLU A 222 7.33 10.67 -8.33
N LEU A 223 6.38 10.11 -7.59
CA LEU A 223 6.46 9.92 -6.15
C LEU A 223 6.43 8.42 -5.85
N SER A 224 7.38 7.97 -5.05
CA SER A 224 7.54 6.58 -4.69
C SER A 224 7.76 6.48 -3.18
N LEU A 225 6.83 5.83 -2.50
CA LEU A 225 6.77 5.71 -1.06
C LEU A 225 6.84 4.23 -0.68
N ARG A 226 7.73 3.91 0.26
CA ARG A 226 7.75 2.64 0.98
C ARG A 226 7.54 2.96 2.45
N GLY A 227 6.69 2.25 3.16
CA GLY A 227 6.47 2.54 4.58
C GLY A 227 5.10 2.17 5.10
N PRO A 228 4.91 2.21 6.44
CA PRO A 228 3.81 1.53 7.10
C PRO A 228 2.46 2.23 7.08
N HIS A 229 1.44 1.40 7.30
CA HIS A 229 -0.01 1.61 7.23
C HIS A 229 -0.63 2.52 8.30
N MET A 230 0.01 2.79 9.43
CA MET A 230 -0.78 3.12 10.63
C MET A 230 -0.60 4.57 11.11
N SER A 231 -1.72 5.29 11.09
CA SER A 231 -2.16 6.36 12.01
C SER A 231 -1.86 7.83 11.70
N GLN A 232 -0.96 8.18 10.79
CA GLN A 232 -0.80 9.58 10.35
C GLN A 232 -0.65 9.65 8.84
N GLY A 233 -1.70 9.24 8.13
CA GLY A 233 -1.82 9.42 6.70
C GLY A 233 -1.29 10.80 6.31
N LEU A 234 -0.43 10.84 5.30
CA LEU A 234 0.12 12.10 4.81
C LEU A 234 -1.05 13.08 4.57
N PRO A 235 -0.92 14.38 4.87
CA PRO A 235 -2.00 15.34 4.75
C PRO A 235 -2.24 15.64 3.25
N TRP A 236 -2.81 14.66 2.55
CA TRP A 236 -2.88 14.62 1.09
C TRP A 236 -3.65 15.81 0.53
N ASP A 237 -4.71 16.27 1.21
CA ASP A 237 -5.45 17.47 0.83
C ASP A 237 -4.57 18.71 0.79
N ARG A 238 -3.73 18.92 1.82
CA ARG A 238 -2.79 20.05 1.87
C ARG A 238 -1.68 19.88 0.83
N LEU A 239 -1.14 18.67 0.65
CA LEU A 239 -0.06 18.41 -0.32
C LEU A 239 -0.54 18.54 -1.78
N CYS A 240 -1.72 18.04 -2.10
CA CYS A 240 -2.30 18.07 -3.45
C CYS A 240 -2.70 19.46 -3.90
N SER A 241 -3.21 20.29 -2.97
CA SER A 241 -3.60 21.67 -3.27
C SER A 241 -2.40 22.58 -3.59
N HIS A 242 -1.19 22.26 -3.11
CA HIS A 242 -0.04 23.16 -3.21
C HIS A 242 1.10 22.65 -4.09
N SER A 243 1.56 21.40 -3.91
CA SER A 243 2.84 20.96 -4.48
C SER A 243 2.74 19.78 -5.45
N LEU A 244 1.75 18.90 -5.29
CA LEU A 244 1.66 17.66 -6.08
C LEU A 244 0.85 17.81 -7.38
N THR A 245 0.55 19.03 -7.82
CA THR A 245 -0.26 19.28 -9.04
C THR A 245 0.37 18.79 -10.34
N SER A 246 1.68 18.50 -10.33
CA SER A 246 2.43 17.97 -11.48
C SER A 246 2.60 16.45 -11.43
N LEU A 247 2.08 15.79 -10.39
CA LEU A 247 2.34 14.37 -10.14
C LEU A 247 1.67 13.52 -11.22
N THR A 248 2.46 12.77 -11.97
CA THR A 248 2.01 11.90 -13.06
C THR A 248 2.03 10.42 -12.67
N LYS A 249 2.87 10.05 -11.70
CA LYS A 249 3.09 8.66 -11.29
C LYS A 249 3.23 8.56 -9.78
N LEU A 250 2.43 7.68 -9.18
CA LEU A 250 2.48 7.34 -7.76
C LEU A 250 2.82 5.87 -7.61
N LYS A 251 3.82 5.57 -6.77
CA LYS A 251 4.17 4.21 -6.34
C LYS A 251 4.09 4.11 -4.83
N LEU A 252 3.37 3.09 -4.35
CA LEU A 252 3.21 2.79 -2.94
C LEU A 252 3.64 1.35 -2.70
N ALA A 253 4.31 1.10 -1.60
CA ALA A 253 4.70 -0.23 -1.17
C ALA A 253 4.51 -0.36 0.34
N GLY A 254 3.72 -1.35 0.73
CA GLY A 254 3.74 -1.89 2.08
C GLY A 254 5.02 -2.70 2.32
N ASN A 255 5.38 -2.89 3.59
CA ASN A 255 6.61 -3.63 3.94
C ASN A 255 6.33 -5.05 4.44
N SER A 256 5.18 -5.28 5.07
CA SER A 256 4.78 -6.53 5.71
C SER A 256 3.25 -6.63 5.78
N SER A 257 2.73 -7.77 6.26
CA SER A 257 1.30 -7.97 6.55
C SER A 257 0.71 -6.86 7.40
N ASP A 258 1.49 -6.34 8.36
CA ASP A 258 1.02 -5.36 9.35
C ASP A 258 1.24 -3.92 8.88
N SER A 259 1.79 -3.77 7.68
CA SER A 259 2.19 -2.48 7.11
C SER A 259 1.82 -2.36 5.65
N THR A 260 0.59 -2.75 5.33
CA THR A 260 -0.04 -2.56 4.01
C THR A 260 -0.30 -1.09 3.70
N TRP A 261 -0.92 -0.76 2.57
CA TRP A 261 -1.43 0.59 2.29
C TRP A 261 -2.92 0.53 2.04
N ASP A 262 -3.72 1.18 2.89
CA ASP A 262 -5.13 1.39 2.59
C ASP A 262 -5.26 2.37 1.42
N ILE A 263 -5.77 1.87 0.31
CA ILE A 263 -5.97 2.65 -0.91
C ILE A 263 -7.00 3.78 -0.73
N ALA A 264 -7.86 3.72 0.29
CA ALA A 264 -8.78 4.80 0.62
C ALA A 264 -8.04 6.06 1.10
N GLU A 265 -6.88 5.92 1.76
CA GLU A 265 -6.10 7.07 2.25
C GLU A 265 -5.60 7.96 1.12
N ILE A 266 -5.34 7.39 -0.06
CA ILE A 266 -4.82 8.13 -1.22
C ILE A 266 -5.92 8.71 -2.11
N ASN A 267 -7.19 8.71 -1.67
CA ASN A 267 -8.34 9.17 -2.45
C ASN A 267 -8.12 10.57 -3.06
N THR A 268 -7.56 11.51 -2.28
CA THR A 268 -7.27 12.85 -2.78
C THR A 268 -6.19 12.85 -3.87
N VAL A 269 -5.13 12.07 -3.70
CA VAL A 269 -4.01 12.03 -4.65
C VAL A 269 -4.43 11.38 -5.96
N ILE A 270 -5.21 10.31 -5.92
CA ILE A 270 -5.62 9.60 -7.15
C ILE A 270 -6.53 10.45 -8.04
N ARG A 271 -7.24 11.41 -7.44
CA ARG A 271 -8.12 12.37 -8.15
C ARG A 271 -7.35 13.49 -8.85
N LEU A 272 -6.03 13.59 -8.67
CA LEU A 272 -5.22 14.61 -9.33
C LEU A 272 -5.37 14.50 -10.87
N PRO A 273 -5.68 15.59 -11.58
CA PRO A 273 -5.88 15.57 -13.02
C PRO A 273 -4.59 15.29 -13.80
N SER A 274 -3.43 15.43 -13.16
CA SER A 274 -2.12 15.10 -13.71
C SER A 274 -1.75 13.62 -13.56
N LEU A 275 -2.36 12.89 -12.61
CA LEU A 275 -1.96 11.53 -12.30
C LEU A 275 -2.39 10.57 -13.43
N ARG A 276 -1.44 9.78 -13.92
CA ARG A 276 -1.63 8.85 -15.06
C ARG A 276 -1.35 7.41 -14.67
N GLU A 277 -0.39 7.20 -13.77
CA GLU A 277 0.03 5.87 -13.35
C GLU A 277 -0.09 5.71 -11.84
N LEU A 278 -0.76 4.62 -11.42
CA LEU A 278 -0.81 4.16 -10.05
C LEU A 278 -0.15 2.79 -9.95
N HIS A 279 0.79 2.66 -9.03
CA HIS A 279 1.50 1.43 -8.71
C HIS A 279 1.32 1.16 -7.22
N GLY A 280 0.77 0.01 -6.85
CA GLY A 280 0.57 -0.40 -5.46
C GLY A 280 1.15 -1.79 -5.22
N TYR A 281 1.94 -1.94 -4.16
CA TYR A 281 2.41 -3.23 -3.68
C TYR A 281 1.95 -3.44 -2.26
N MET A 282 1.32 -4.58 -1.96
CA MET A 282 0.74 -4.84 -0.64
C MET A 282 -0.26 -3.75 -0.21
N ALA A 283 -1.11 -3.31 -1.15
CA ALA A 283 -2.22 -2.42 -0.85
C ALA A 283 -3.46 -3.21 -0.43
N THR A 284 -4.21 -2.65 0.52
CA THR A 284 -5.44 -3.19 1.08
C THR A 284 -6.59 -2.22 0.87
N SER A 285 -7.80 -2.68 1.15
CA SER A 285 -8.95 -1.81 1.39
C SER A 285 -9.73 -2.34 2.58
N ASP A 286 -9.04 -2.70 3.67
CA ASP A 286 -9.62 -3.41 4.81
C ASP A 286 -10.90 -2.71 5.29
N GLU A 287 -12.05 -3.32 4.99
CA GLU A 287 -13.36 -2.91 5.46
C GLU A 287 -13.65 -3.49 6.86
N TRP A 288 -12.62 -4.04 7.54
CA TRP A 288 -12.75 -4.86 8.76
C TRP A 288 -13.10 -4.07 10.02
N ASP A 289 -12.69 -2.80 10.09
CA ASP A 289 -13.17 -1.93 11.15
C ASP A 289 -14.58 -1.44 10.76
N ASP A 290 -15.60 -2.21 11.16
CA ASP A 290 -17.03 -1.86 11.04
C ASP A 290 -17.36 -0.42 11.49
N VAL A 291 -16.49 0.14 12.35
CA VAL A 291 -16.60 1.49 12.92
C VAL A 291 -16.39 2.59 11.87
N VAL A 292 -15.58 2.38 10.82
CA VAL A 292 -15.33 3.40 9.81
C VAL A 292 -15.27 2.79 8.41
N ASN A 293 -16.39 2.88 7.70
CA ASN A 293 -16.54 2.53 6.27
C ASN A 293 -15.63 3.37 5.34
N LYS A 294 -14.31 3.18 5.42
CA LYS A 294 -13.29 3.83 4.58
C LYS A 294 -13.12 3.04 3.29
N TYR A 295 -14.08 3.17 2.38
CA TYR A 295 -13.89 2.66 1.02
C TYR A 295 -13.42 3.78 0.09
N LEU A 296 -12.79 3.39 -1.02
CA LEU A 296 -12.38 4.32 -2.06
C LEU A 296 -13.60 4.99 -2.70
N GLN A 297 -13.91 6.22 -2.29
CA GLN A 297 -15.02 6.99 -2.85
C GLN A 297 -14.55 7.70 -4.11
N VAL A 298 -14.93 7.23 -5.29
CA VAL A 298 -14.56 7.86 -6.56
C VAL A 298 -15.77 7.84 -7.49
N GLU A 299 -16.12 9.00 -8.05
CA GLU A 299 -17.17 9.09 -9.05
C GLU A 299 -16.74 8.42 -10.36
N PRO A 300 -17.63 7.71 -11.07
CA PRO A 300 -17.32 7.12 -12.36
C PRO A 300 -16.76 8.13 -13.35
N LYS A 301 -15.70 7.77 -14.09
CA LYS A 301 -15.01 8.61 -15.07
C LYS A 301 -14.48 9.94 -14.53
N SER A 302 -14.19 10.05 -13.22
CA SER A 302 -13.57 11.24 -12.64
C SER A 302 -12.03 11.21 -12.71
N LEU A 303 -11.41 10.04 -12.63
CA LEU A 303 -9.97 9.83 -12.59
C LEU A 303 -9.31 9.97 -13.96
N SER A 304 -8.09 10.49 -13.97
CA SER A 304 -7.26 10.62 -15.17
C SER A 304 -6.23 9.50 -15.31
N LEU A 305 -6.32 8.46 -14.47
CA LEU A 305 -5.48 7.27 -14.52
C LEU A 305 -5.67 6.53 -15.85
N THR A 306 -4.54 6.07 -16.39
CA THR A 306 -4.44 5.31 -17.64
C THR A 306 -3.75 3.97 -17.40
N HIS A 307 -2.92 3.86 -16.37
CA HIS A 307 -2.21 2.64 -16.02
C HIS A 307 -2.34 2.37 -14.52
N ILE A 308 -2.77 1.16 -14.18
CA ILE A 308 -2.90 0.69 -12.80
C ILE A 308 -2.16 -0.64 -12.69
N TYR A 309 -1.18 -0.69 -11.78
CA TYR A 309 -0.41 -1.89 -11.48
C TYR A 309 -0.50 -2.17 -9.99
N LEU A 310 -1.13 -3.27 -9.63
CA LEU A 310 -1.34 -3.69 -8.25
C LEU A 310 -0.72 -5.06 -8.07
N GLU A 311 0.29 -5.17 -7.23
CA GLU A 311 0.99 -6.41 -6.96
C GLU A 311 0.81 -6.82 -5.50
N ARG A 312 0.53 -8.12 -5.28
CA ARG A 312 0.27 -8.68 -3.96
C ARG A 312 -0.71 -7.83 -3.16
N CYS A 313 -1.83 -7.44 -3.76
CA CYS A 313 -2.84 -6.58 -3.10
C CYS A 313 -4.04 -7.42 -2.61
N ALA A 314 -4.80 -6.87 -1.66
CA ALA A 314 -6.05 -7.40 -1.14
C ALA A 314 -7.13 -6.31 -1.16
N LEU A 315 -7.75 -6.10 -2.32
CA LEU A 315 -8.78 -5.08 -2.51
C LEU A 315 -10.17 -5.72 -2.61
N GLY A 316 -11.14 -5.11 -1.93
CA GLY A 316 -12.53 -5.54 -1.96
C GLY A 316 -13.23 -5.24 -3.29
N PRO A 317 -14.37 -5.90 -3.58
CA PRO A 317 -15.12 -5.71 -4.83
C PRO A 317 -15.51 -4.25 -5.08
N LYS A 318 -15.94 -3.54 -4.04
CA LYS A 318 -16.38 -2.15 -4.11
C LYS A 318 -15.23 -1.20 -4.48
N THR A 319 -14.07 -1.41 -3.87
CA THR A 319 -12.86 -0.64 -4.15
C THR A 319 -12.39 -0.85 -5.59
N ILE A 320 -12.34 -2.09 -6.06
CA ILE A 320 -11.95 -2.42 -7.45
C ILE A 320 -12.93 -1.82 -8.46
N LYS A 321 -14.23 -1.93 -8.19
CA LYS A 321 -15.27 -1.26 -8.98
C LYS A 321 -15.00 0.24 -9.07
N ASN A 322 -14.88 0.93 -7.94
CA ASN A 322 -14.74 2.38 -7.91
C ASN A 322 -13.44 2.84 -8.59
N LEU A 323 -12.35 2.10 -8.42
CA LEU A 323 -11.06 2.39 -9.05
C LEU A 323 -11.13 2.25 -10.58
N ILE A 324 -11.65 1.13 -11.09
CA ILE A 324 -11.73 0.87 -12.54
C ILE A 324 -12.76 1.79 -13.20
N GLU A 325 -13.97 1.88 -12.64
CA GLU A 325 -15.04 2.71 -13.19
C GLU A 325 -14.73 4.21 -13.06
N GLY A 326 -13.94 4.60 -12.06
CA GLY A 326 -13.45 5.96 -11.89
C GLY A 326 -12.57 6.44 -13.04
N CYS A 327 -11.88 5.55 -13.75
CA CYS A 327 -10.99 5.93 -14.85
C CYS A 327 -11.77 6.43 -16.07
N LYS A 328 -11.23 7.43 -16.79
CA LYS A 328 -11.81 7.94 -18.06
C LYS A 328 -11.45 7.08 -19.27
N ALA A 329 -10.22 6.59 -19.31
CA ALA A 329 -9.65 5.87 -20.45
C ALA A 329 -8.52 4.95 -19.96
N LEU A 330 -8.89 3.86 -19.28
CA LEU A 330 -7.91 2.91 -18.76
C LEU A 330 -7.25 2.16 -19.92
N GLU A 331 -5.92 2.22 -20.02
CA GLU A 331 -5.12 1.57 -21.07
C GLU A 331 -4.40 0.31 -20.58
N ALA A 332 -3.99 0.28 -19.32
CA ALA A 332 -3.31 -0.86 -18.72
C ALA A 332 -3.85 -1.16 -17.32
N PHE A 333 -4.19 -2.43 -17.08
CA PHE A 333 -4.60 -2.92 -15.77
C PHE A 333 -3.84 -4.20 -15.42
N SER A 334 -3.18 -4.21 -14.27
CA SER A 334 -2.49 -5.37 -13.71
C SER A 334 -2.90 -5.56 -12.27
N TYR A 335 -3.30 -6.78 -11.90
CA TYR A 335 -3.59 -7.15 -10.53
C TYR A 335 -2.99 -8.52 -10.18
N VAL A 336 -2.22 -8.58 -9.11
CA VAL A 336 -1.73 -9.81 -8.50
C VAL A 336 -2.25 -9.88 -7.08
N ALA A 337 -2.96 -10.96 -6.75
CA ALA A 337 -3.49 -11.20 -5.42
C ALA A 337 -2.36 -11.40 -4.39
N GLY A 338 -2.52 -10.77 -3.22
CA GLY A 338 -1.62 -10.97 -2.07
C GLY A 338 -1.96 -12.18 -1.21
N GLY A 339 -3.18 -12.70 -1.32
CA GLY A 339 -3.72 -13.72 -0.42
C GLY A 339 -3.96 -13.20 1.00
N ARG A 340 -4.23 -14.11 1.95
CA ARG A 340 -4.49 -13.78 3.36
C ARG A 340 -3.35 -13.02 4.05
N TYR A 341 -2.13 -13.10 3.53
CA TYR A 341 -0.97 -12.38 4.10
C TYR A 341 -1.05 -10.86 3.94
N VAL A 342 -1.91 -10.36 3.06
CA VAL A 342 -2.05 -8.92 2.80
C VAL A 342 -3.36 -8.39 3.34
N GLY A 343 -4.44 -9.16 3.18
CA GLY A 343 -5.76 -8.81 3.70
C GLY A 343 -6.76 -9.87 3.28
N TYR A 344 -7.95 -9.82 3.87
CA TYR A 344 -8.98 -10.82 3.62
C TYR A 344 -9.91 -10.45 2.48
N GLU A 345 -9.94 -9.17 2.09
CA GLU A 345 -10.77 -8.65 1.02
C GLU A 345 -10.39 -9.20 -0.36
N GLN A 346 -11.39 -9.67 -1.09
CA GLN A 346 -11.23 -10.32 -2.39
C GLN A 346 -12.41 -9.97 -3.30
N PHE A 347 -12.12 -9.71 -4.57
CA PHE A 347 -13.14 -9.65 -5.62
C PHE A 347 -13.23 -10.97 -6.36
N ARG A 348 -14.04 -11.07 -7.42
CA ARG A 348 -14.06 -12.23 -8.32
C ARG A 348 -13.62 -11.81 -9.72
N ALA A 349 -13.02 -12.71 -10.51
CA ALA A 349 -12.59 -12.36 -11.87
C ALA A 349 -13.76 -11.87 -12.74
N LYS A 350 -14.97 -12.42 -12.53
CA LYS A 350 -16.20 -11.97 -13.19
C LYS A 350 -16.55 -10.52 -12.84
N GLU A 351 -16.42 -10.12 -11.57
CA GLU A 351 -16.70 -8.75 -11.12
C GLU A 351 -15.71 -7.77 -11.75
N ALA A 352 -14.41 -8.07 -11.70
CA ALA A 352 -13.40 -7.24 -12.37
C ALA A 352 -13.68 -7.10 -13.87
N LYS A 353 -14.08 -8.18 -14.54
CA LYS A 353 -14.48 -8.13 -15.95
C LYS A 353 -15.63 -7.17 -16.21
N GLU A 354 -16.70 -7.22 -15.42
CA GLU A 354 -17.88 -6.37 -15.59
C GLU A 354 -17.48 -4.88 -15.59
N HIS A 355 -16.54 -4.49 -14.73
CA HIS A 355 -16.01 -3.13 -14.67
C HIS A 355 -15.03 -2.83 -15.81
N LEU A 356 -14.14 -3.78 -16.16
CA LEU A 356 -13.16 -3.62 -17.26
C LEU A 356 -13.83 -3.51 -18.63
N LEU A 357 -15.00 -4.11 -18.84
CA LEU A 357 -15.77 -3.98 -20.09
C LEU A 357 -16.17 -2.53 -20.39
N LYS A 358 -16.23 -1.64 -19.38
CA LYS A 358 -16.42 -0.20 -19.59
C LYS A 358 -15.24 0.46 -20.33
N HIS A 359 -14.08 -0.19 -20.33
CA HIS A 359 -12.84 0.21 -20.99
C HIS A 359 -12.49 -0.65 -22.20
N LYS A 360 -13.45 -1.40 -22.75
CA LYS A 360 -13.21 -2.32 -23.89
C LYS A 360 -12.60 -1.69 -25.15
N ALA A 361 -12.73 -0.37 -25.29
CA ALA A 361 -12.17 0.41 -26.40
C ALA A 361 -10.85 1.12 -26.06
N THR A 362 -10.39 1.10 -24.81
CA THR A 362 -9.15 1.79 -24.40
C THR A 362 -8.12 0.83 -23.83
N LEU A 363 -8.55 -0.28 -23.22
CA LEU A 363 -7.67 -1.24 -22.57
C LEU A 363 -6.83 -2.00 -23.60
N LYS A 364 -5.49 -1.86 -23.49
CA LYS A 364 -4.47 -2.48 -24.33
C LYS A 364 -3.69 -3.58 -23.62
N TYR A 365 -3.55 -3.47 -22.30
CA TYR A 365 -2.82 -4.44 -21.48
C TYR A 365 -3.68 -4.89 -20.31
N LEU A 366 -3.84 -6.20 -20.16
CA LEU A 366 -4.53 -6.82 -19.04
C LEU A 366 -3.66 -7.92 -18.44
N ALA A 367 -3.33 -7.79 -17.16
CA ALA A 367 -2.68 -8.81 -16.38
C ALA A 367 -3.49 -9.15 -15.12
N LEU A 368 -3.82 -10.42 -14.91
CA LEU A 368 -4.53 -10.87 -13.71
C LEU A 368 -3.89 -12.15 -13.19
N ASP A 369 -3.44 -12.12 -11.95
CA ASP A 369 -3.03 -13.28 -11.17
C ASP A 369 -3.88 -13.34 -9.90
N LEU A 370 -4.84 -14.25 -9.86
CA LEU A 370 -5.71 -14.46 -8.70
C LEU A 370 -5.39 -15.78 -7.98
N SER A 371 -4.28 -16.43 -8.34
CA SER A 371 -3.92 -17.76 -7.84
C SER A 371 -3.65 -17.82 -6.33
N HIS A 372 -3.30 -16.69 -5.72
CA HIS A 372 -3.03 -16.56 -4.28
C HIS A 372 -4.30 -16.36 -3.43
N TRP A 373 -5.50 -16.41 -4.00
CA TRP A 373 -6.72 -16.34 -3.20
C TRP A 373 -7.08 -17.67 -2.56
N ASP A 374 -7.25 -17.64 -1.24
CA ASP A 374 -7.39 -18.81 -0.37
C ASP A 374 -8.78 -19.47 -0.38
N PHE A 375 -9.67 -19.10 -1.30
CA PHE A 375 -11.03 -19.65 -1.37
C PHE A 375 -11.33 -20.32 -2.71
N PRO A 376 -10.95 -21.61 -2.88
CA PRO A 376 -11.24 -22.42 -4.06
C PRO A 376 -12.72 -22.41 -4.48
N ARG A 377 -13.62 -22.15 -3.53
CA ARG A 377 -15.07 -22.25 -3.72
C ARG A 377 -15.68 -21.11 -4.54
N ASN A 378 -15.00 -19.97 -4.67
CA ASN A 378 -15.57 -18.75 -5.29
C ASN A 378 -14.85 -18.30 -6.57
N PHE A 379 -13.96 -19.12 -7.12
CA PHE A 379 -13.30 -18.81 -8.38
C PHE A 379 -14.28 -18.83 -9.55
N THR A 380 -14.80 -17.66 -9.91
CA THR A 380 -15.48 -17.48 -11.19
C THR A 380 -14.46 -17.15 -12.27
N SER A 381 -14.48 -17.86 -13.39
CA SER A 381 -13.59 -17.55 -14.51
C SER A 381 -13.92 -16.20 -15.17
N PHE A 382 -12.91 -15.57 -15.80
CA PHE A 382 -13.05 -14.34 -16.57
C PHE A 382 -13.91 -14.56 -17.84
N LYS A 383 -14.05 -15.81 -18.32
CA LYS A 383 -14.81 -16.17 -19.55
C LYS A 383 -14.26 -15.42 -20.79
N SER A 384 -15.13 -15.08 -21.75
CA SER A 384 -14.72 -14.49 -23.04
C SER A 384 -14.28 -13.02 -22.92
N MET A 385 -13.20 -12.68 -23.61
CA MET A 385 -12.63 -11.35 -23.79
C MET A 385 -12.82 -10.83 -25.23
N ALA A 386 -13.67 -11.47 -26.04
CA ALA A 386 -13.91 -11.08 -27.43
C ALA A 386 -14.43 -9.63 -27.58
N ASP A 387 -15.09 -9.10 -26.53
CA ASP A 387 -15.63 -7.73 -26.52
C ASP A 387 -14.55 -6.64 -26.46
N PHE A 388 -13.32 -6.97 -26.06
CA PHE A 388 -12.22 -6.01 -25.98
C PHE A 388 -11.64 -5.75 -27.38
N THR A 389 -11.88 -4.55 -27.89
CA THR A 389 -11.54 -4.18 -29.28
C THR A 389 -10.08 -3.75 -29.47
N ASN A 390 -9.41 -3.34 -28.39
CA ASN A 390 -8.05 -2.80 -28.41
C ASN A 390 -7.09 -3.56 -27.48
N LEU A 391 -7.50 -4.71 -26.93
CA LEU A 391 -6.67 -5.48 -26.00
C LEU A 391 -5.57 -6.21 -26.77
N GLU A 392 -4.33 -5.75 -26.62
CA GLU A 392 -3.16 -6.20 -27.38
C GLU A 392 -2.35 -7.25 -26.62
N LYS A 393 -2.32 -7.19 -25.29
CA LYS A 393 -1.53 -8.12 -24.46
C LYS A 393 -2.32 -8.61 -23.26
N ILE A 394 -2.31 -9.92 -23.07
CA ILE A 394 -2.97 -10.63 -21.96
C ILE A 394 -1.92 -11.43 -21.19
N VAL A 395 -1.87 -11.27 -19.87
CA VAL A 395 -1.04 -12.07 -18.96
C VAL A 395 -1.93 -12.61 -17.84
N MET A 396 -2.30 -13.89 -17.87
CA MET A 396 -3.24 -14.43 -16.88
C MET A 396 -2.82 -15.79 -16.34
N ASP A 397 -3.14 -16.05 -15.08
CA ASP A 397 -3.10 -17.42 -14.58
C ASP A 397 -4.24 -18.22 -15.23
N TYR A 398 -4.01 -19.50 -15.50
CA TYR A 398 -5.05 -20.35 -16.10
C TYR A 398 -6.30 -20.45 -15.22
N GLY A 399 -6.11 -20.33 -13.90
CA GLY A 399 -7.15 -20.25 -12.89
C GLY A 399 -8.21 -19.20 -13.23
N THR A 400 -7.77 -17.95 -13.27
CA THR A 400 -8.54 -16.78 -13.63
C THR A 400 -9.16 -16.89 -15.02
N LEU A 401 -8.43 -17.43 -16.00
CA LEU A 401 -8.94 -17.53 -17.36
C LEU A 401 -10.09 -18.53 -17.51
N ARG A 402 -9.98 -19.73 -16.92
CA ARG A 402 -10.89 -20.86 -17.19
C ARG A 402 -11.21 -21.77 -16.01
N TRP A 403 -10.34 -21.85 -15.01
CA TRP A 403 -10.38 -22.99 -14.10
C TRP A 403 -11.62 -22.99 -13.21
N LYS A 404 -12.42 -24.04 -13.34
CA LYS A 404 -13.23 -24.53 -12.23
C LYS A 404 -12.36 -25.53 -11.45
N PRO A 405 -11.97 -25.24 -10.20
CA PRO A 405 -11.28 -26.25 -9.39
C PRO A 405 -12.17 -27.49 -9.29
N THR A 406 -11.65 -28.63 -9.72
CA THR A 406 -12.20 -29.90 -9.29
C THR A 406 -12.10 -29.93 -7.77
N HIS A 407 -13.15 -30.33 -7.06
CA HIS A 407 -13.29 -30.37 -5.60
C HIS A 407 -12.27 -31.26 -4.86
N PHE A 408 -11.10 -31.54 -5.43
CA PHE A 408 -10.19 -32.61 -5.02
C PHE A 408 -9.50 -32.44 -3.66
N LEU A 409 -9.66 -31.31 -2.95
CA LEU A 409 -8.95 -31.07 -1.69
C LEU A 409 -9.82 -30.61 -0.52
N ALA A 410 -11.12 -30.31 -0.71
CA ALA A 410 -12.01 -30.10 0.43
C ALA A 410 -12.60 -31.46 0.84
N PRO A 411 -12.49 -31.89 2.11
CA PRO A 411 -13.17 -33.08 2.59
C PRO A 411 -14.66 -32.94 2.29
N VAL A 412 -15.19 -33.88 1.49
CA VAL A 412 -16.56 -33.89 0.96
C VAL A 412 -17.64 -33.92 2.07
N THR A 413 -17.24 -34.10 3.33
CA THR A 413 -18.13 -34.46 4.44
C THR A 413 -18.91 -33.31 5.10
N LEU A 414 -18.85 -32.07 4.62
CA LEU A 414 -19.55 -30.93 5.26
C LEU A 414 -20.36 -30.04 4.28
N MET A 415 -20.78 -30.56 3.12
CA MET A 415 -21.52 -29.76 2.12
C MET A 415 -22.87 -30.37 1.78
N GLU A 416 -23.74 -30.59 2.77
CA GLU A 416 -25.03 -31.26 2.57
C GLU A 416 -26.24 -30.34 2.31
N ASP A 417 -26.19 -29.00 2.47
CA ASP A 417 -27.45 -28.22 2.55
C ASP A 417 -27.67 -27.04 1.57
N ASP A 418 -26.91 -26.88 0.48
CA ASP A 418 -27.24 -25.87 -0.55
C ASP A 418 -27.93 -26.52 -1.77
N ASP A 419 -29.20 -26.88 -1.59
CA ASP A 419 -30.06 -27.62 -2.53
C ASP A 419 -30.51 -26.83 -3.79
N GLY A 420 -29.91 -25.67 -4.07
CA GLY A 420 -30.42 -24.72 -5.08
C GLY A 420 -30.24 -25.12 -6.55
N GLU A 421 -29.04 -25.51 -6.98
CA GLU A 421 -28.77 -25.82 -8.39
C GLU A 421 -27.65 -26.87 -8.48
N ARG A 422 -28.02 -28.15 -8.53
CA ARG A 422 -27.13 -29.24 -8.98
C ARG A 422 -26.85 -29.07 -10.47
N ASP A 423 -26.05 -28.08 -10.83
CA ASP A 423 -25.37 -28.04 -12.12
C ASP A 423 -24.55 -29.33 -12.21
N ASP A 424 -24.87 -30.19 -13.17
CA ASP A 424 -24.19 -31.45 -13.43
C ASP A 424 -22.65 -31.29 -13.35
N ASP A 425 -22.03 -31.78 -12.26
CA ASP A 425 -20.58 -31.93 -12.06
C ASP A 425 -19.89 -32.80 -13.14
N SER A 426 -20.66 -33.24 -14.15
CA SER A 426 -20.34 -34.33 -15.04
C SER A 426 -19.29 -34.02 -16.11
N ASP A 427 -18.80 -32.79 -16.25
CA ASP A 427 -17.62 -32.59 -17.10
C ASP A 427 -16.76 -31.37 -16.73
N VAL A 428 -16.04 -31.47 -15.60
CA VAL A 428 -15.00 -30.48 -15.26
C VAL A 428 -13.96 -30.35 -16.37
N HIS A 429 -13.74 -31.39 -17.17
CA HIS A 429 -12.87 -31.30 -18.32
C HIS A 429 -13.49 -30.39 -19.41
N ALA A 430 -14.76 -30.58 -19.77
CA ALA A 430 -15.46 -29.65 -20.67
C ALA A 430 -15.53 -28.23 -20.11
N ALA A 431 -15.72 -28.03 -18.81
CA ALA A 431 -15.67 -26.69 -18.21
C ALA A 431 -14.32 -25.99 -18.41
N ASN A 432 -13.24 -26.76 -18.55
CA ASN A 432 -11.89 -26.25 -18.81
C ASN A 432 -11.52 -26.18 -20.31
N THR A 433 -12.22 -26.90 -21.18
CA THR A 433 -11.93 -26.94 -22.63
C THR A 433 -12.96 -26.22 -23.50
N GLN A 434 -14.18 -25.95 -23.00
CA GLN A 434 -15.27 -25.34 -23.74
C GLN A 434 -15.70 -23.99 -23.17
N PRO A 435 -15.93 -22.97 -24.02
CA PRO A 435 -15.64 -22.94 -25.46
C PRO A 435 -14.12 -23.05 -25.72
N PRO A 436 -13.63 -23.28 -26.95
CA PRO A 436 -12.20 -23.27 -27.27
C PRO A 436 -11.48 -21.98 -26.87
N LEU A 437 -10.18 -22.04 -26.55
CA LEU A 437 -9.40 -20.85 -26.15
C LEU A 437 -9.42 -19.71 -27.18
N PRO A 438 -9.27 -19.95 -28.49
CA PRO A 438 -9.41 -18.90 -29.51
C PRO A 438 -10.72 -18.11 -29.42
N ASP A 439 -11.83 -18.76 -29.08
CA ASP A 439 -13.15 -18.10 -29.01
C ASP A 439 -13.30 -17.20 -27.76
N LEU A 440 -12.41 -17.33 -26.78
CA LEU A 440 -12.36 -16.44 -25.62
C LEU A 440 -11.49 -15.22 -25.82
N LEU A 441 -10.67 -15.15 -26.86
CA LEU A 441 -9.67 -14.10 -27.00
C LEU A 441 -10.19 -12.93 -27.87
N PRO A 442 -9.67 -11.71 -27.69
CA PRO A 442 -10.00 -10.59 -28.56
C PRO A 442 -9.23 -10.66 -29.88
N ALA A 443 -9.86 -10.24 -30.98
CA ALA A 443 -9.23 -10.20 -32.31
C ALA A 443 -8.01 -9.27 -32.39
N SER A 444 -7.91 -8.29 -31.48
CA SER A 444 -6.79 -7.34 -31.38
C SER A 444 -5.54 -7.93 -30.72
N LEU A 445 -5.61 -9.16 -30.18
CA LEU A 445 -4.54 -9.75 -29.38
C LEU A 445 -3.24 -9.91 -30.19
N GLN A 446 -2.13 -9.46 -29.61
CA GLN A 446 -0.78 -9.59 -30.14
C GLN A 446 0.09 -10.54 -29.30
N GLU A 447 -0.08 -10.53 -27.99
CA GLU A 447 0.72 -11.33 -27.06
C GLU A 447 -0.17 -12.00 -26.01
N LEU A 448 -0.07 -13.33 -25.91
CA LEU A 448 -0.76 -14.13 -24.90
C LEU A 448 0.26 -14.79 -23.98
N VAL A 449 0.17 -14.52 -22.70
CA VAL A 449 0.96 -15.20 -21.67
C VAL A 449 0.01 -15.88 -20.69
N ILE A 450 0.11 -17.21 -20.59
CA ILE A 450 -0.65 -17.99 -19.62
C ILE A 450 0.34 -18.64 -18.67
N PHE A 451 0.15 -18.44 -17.36
CA PHE A 451 0.97 -19.08 -16.35
C PHE A 451 0.15 -19.97 -15.42
N GLN A 452 0.86 -20.81 -14.66
CA GLN A 452 0.28 -21.91 -13.87
C GLN A 452 -0.63 -22.83 -14.70
N ALA A 453 -0.32 -23.01 -15.99
CA ALA A 453 -1.17 -23.76 -16.89
C ALA A 453 -1.17 -25.26 -16.51
N PRO A 454 -2.34 -25.89 -16.33
CA PRO A 454 -2.49 -27.33 -16.15
C PRO A 454 -2.34 -28.06 -17.50
N PRO A 455 -2.11 -29.39 -17.51
CA PRO A 455 -1.93 -30.13 -18.76
C PRO A 455 -3.08 -30.00 -19.78
N VAL A 456 -4.32 -29.78 -19.33
CA VAL A 456 -5.50 -29.57 -20.20
C VAL A 456 -5.41 -28.30 -21.07
N ILE A 457 -4.45 -27.39 -20.79
CA ILE A 457 -4.14 -26.28 -21.69
C ILE A 457 -3.74 -26.74 -23.09
N ILE A 458 -3.13 -27.92 -23.23
CA ILE A 458 -2.66 -28.41 -24.54
C ILE A 458 -3.82 -28.52 -25.53
N GLU A 459 -4.94 -29.11 -25.12
CA GLU A 459 -6.12 -29.27 -25.98
C GLU A 459 -6.68 -27.91 -26.43
N ASN A 460 -6.69 -26.95 -25.51
CA ASN A 460 -7.06 -25.57 -25.81
C ASN A 460 -6.12 -24.89 -26.79
N LEU A 461 -4.81 -25.19 -26.72
CA LEU A 461 -3.82 -24.65 -27.65
C LEU A 461 -3.87 -25.32 -29.02
N ILE A 462 -4.19 -26.62 -29.09
CA ILE A 462 -4.41 -27.32 -30.38
C ILE A 462 -5.60 -26.70 -31.13
N ALA A 463 -6.61 -26.18 -30.42
CA ALA A 463 -7.74 -25.51 -31.07
C ALA A 463 -7.34 -24.29 -31.92
N PHE A 464 -6.13 -23.73 -31.75
CA PHE A 464 -5.58 -22.70 -32.64
C PHE A 464 -5.25 -23.22 -34.05
N GLU A 465 -5.07 -24.53 -34.23
CA GLU A 465 -4.80 -25.16 -35.51
C GLU A 465 -5.91 -24.83 -36.53
N THR A 466 -7.17 -24.86 -36.08
CA THR A 466 -8.37 -24.69 -36.91
C THR A 466 -8.87 -23.25 -37.01
N SER A 467 -8.49 -22.35 -36.10
CA SER A 467 -9.17 -21.05 -35.91
C SER A 467 -8.29 -19.80 -35.98
N SER A 468 -6.98 -19.91 -35.72
CA SER A 468 -6.25 -18.75 -35.19
C SER A 468 -6.00 -17.59 -36.15
N ARG A 469 -5.73 -17.83 -37.43
CA ARG A 469 -5.37 -16.74 -38.35
C ARG A 469 -6.55 -15.88 -38.80
N ASP A 470 -7.73 -16.48 -38.89
CA ASP A 470 -8.92 -15.76 -39.33
C ASP A 470 -9.54 -14.99 -38.15
N GLN A 471 -9.47 -15.55 -36.93
CA GLN A 471 -10.00 -14.91 -35.73
C GLN A 471 -9.02 -13.90 -35.09
N HIS A 472 -7.71 -14.21 -35.09
CA HIS A 472 -6.66 -13.46 -34.38
C HIS A 472 -5.49 -13.10 -35.31
N PRO A 473 -5.72 -12.27 -36.34
CA PRO A 473 -4.71 -11.97 -37.36
C PRO A 473 -3.47 -11.22 -36.83
N HIS A 474 -3.55 -10.66 -35.62
CA HIS A 474 -2.49 -9.86 -35.01
C HIS A 474 -1.64 -10.63 -33.98
N LEU A 475 -1.99 -11.88 -33.68
CA LEU A 475 -1.30 -12.67 -32.66
C LEU A 475 0.13 -12.98 -33.12
N LYS A 476 1.12 -12.51 -32.37
CA LYS A 476 2.55 -12.64 -32.65
C LYS A 476 3.24 -13.64 -31.74
N SER A 477 2.84 -13.70 -30.47
CA SER A 477 3.51 -14.55 -29.47
C SER A 477 2.51 -15.20 -28.51
N VAL A 478 2.78 -16.47 -28.17
CA VAL A 478 2.10 -17.26 -27.15
C VAL A 478 3.14 -17.86 -26.21
N GLN A 479 3.06 -17.53 -24.93
CA GLN A 479 3.97 -18.02 -23.90
C GLN A 479 3.18 -18.79 -22.84
N ILE A 480 3.63 -20.01 -22.54
CA ILE A 480 2.94 -20.88 -21.59
C ILE A 480 3.90 -21.28 -20.47
N HIS A 481 3.63 -20.84 -19.26
CA HIS A 481 4.34 -21.29 -18.06
C HIS A 481 3.53 -22.42 -17.43
N THR A 482 3.93 -23.67 -17.70
CA THR A 482 3.30 -24.84 -17.13
C THR A 482 3.74 -25.03 -15.68
N SER A 483 2.81 -25.36 -14.78
CA SER A 483 3.19 -25.79 -13.42
C SER A 483 4.12 -27.02 -13.50
N LYS A 484 5.04 -27.22 -12.53
CA LYS A 484 6.09 -28.28 -12.52
C LYS A 484 5.60 -29.74 -12.70
N ARG A 485 4.29 -29.97 -12.84
CA ARG A 485 3.72 -31.29 -13.16
C ARG A 485 4.08 -31.67 -14.59
N LYS A 486 4.58 -32.89 -14.78
CA LYS A 486 5.13 -33.39 -16.06
C LYS A 486 4.06 -33.36 -17.17
N VAL A 487 4.03 -32.26 -17.93
CA VAL A 487 3.25 -32.11 -19.17
C VAL A 487 3.77 -33.03 -20.29
N ALA A 488 5.03 -33.50 -20.16
CA ALA A 488 5.81 -34.25 -21.14
C ALA A 488 5.25 -35.61 -21.62
N GLN A 489 4.08 -36.07 -21.15
CA GLN A 489 3.49 -37.35 -21.55
C GLN A 489 2.47 -37.27 -22.69
N PHE A 490 2.04 -36.06 -23.08
CA PHE A 490 1.09 -35.91 -24.19
C PHE A 490 1.83 -35.78 -25.51
N ASP A 491 1.57 -36.69 -26.46
CA ASP A 491 2.19 -36.64 -27.79
C ASP A 491 1.86 -35.34 -28.53
N ASP A 492 0.70 -34.74 -28.27
CA ASP A 492 0.31 -33.47 -28.87
C ASP A 492 1.11 -32.26 -28.35
N HIS A 493 1.68 -32.34 -27.15
CA HIS A 493 2.52 -31.27 -26.62
C HIS A 493 3.71 -30.98 -27.55
N LYS A 494 4.33 -32.05 -28.06
CA LYS A 494 5.49 -31.95 -28.97
C LYS A 494 5.15 -31.27 -30.30
N ARG A 495 3.85 -31.21 -30.66
CA ARG A 495 3.38 -30.59 -31.90
C ARG A 495 3.14 -29.09 -31.77
N LEU A 496 2.97 -28.55 -30.54
CA LEU A 496 2.64 -27.13 -30.32
C LEU A 496 3.64 -26.17 -30.99
N PRO A 497 4.98 -26.33 -30.86
CA PRO A 497 5.92 -25.42 -31.50
C PRO A 497 5.77 -25.39 -33.03
N ASP A 498 5.51 -26.54 -33.66
CA ASP A 498 5.32 -26.64 -35.11
C ASP A 498 3.99 -26.00 -35.54
N ILE A 499 2.90 -26.25 -34.81
CA ILE A 499 1.56 -25.66 -35.06
C ILE A 499 1.66 -24.12 -35.04
N PHE A 500 2.28 -23.53 -34.00
CA PHE A 500 2.41 -22.08 -33.91
C PHE A 500 3.37 -21.51 -34.95
N LYS A 501 4.48 -22.20 -35.23
CA LYS A 501 5.44 -21.79 -36.27
C LYS A 501 4.82 -21.77 -37.66
N GLU A 502 3.99 -22.75 -38.02
CA GLU A 502 3.26 -22.76 -39.29
C GLU A 502 2.32 -21.55 -39.45
N LYS A 503 1.78 -21.05 -38.34
CA LYS A 503 0.96 -19.83 -38.31
C LYS A 503 1.78 -18.55 -38.23
N GLY A 504 3.10 -18.62 -38.03
CA GLY A 504 3.98 -17.47 -37.87
C GLY A 504 3.91 -16.83 -36.48
N ILE A 505 3.51 -17.61 -35.46
CA ILE A 505 3.39 -17.20 -34.06
C ILE A 505 4.60 -17.76 -33.32
N GLU A 506 5.25 -16.92 -32.52
CA GLU A 506 6.33 -17.34 -31.63
C GLU A 506 5.73 -18.08 -30.42
N TYR A 507 6.14 -19.33 -30.23
CA TYR A 507 5.74 -20.15 -29.09
C TYR A 507 6.93 -20.37 -28.16
N ALA A 508 6.76 -20.08 -26.88
CA ALA A 508 7.77 -20.33 -25.87
C ALA A 508 7.15 -20.97 -24.61
N GLU A 509 7.89 -21.90 -24.03
CA GLU A 509 7.68 -22.43 -22.68
C GLU A 509 8.86 -21.96 -21.82
N PRO A 510 8.89 -20.67 -21.46
CA PRO A 510 9.93 -20.17 -20.58
C PRO A 510 9.94 -21.01 -19.29
N PRO A 511 11.12 -21.32 -18.73
CA PRO A 511 11.18 -21.94 -17.42
C PRO A 511 10.38 -21.07 -16.43
N ILE A 512 9.81 -21.69 -15.40
CA ILE A 512 9.41 -20.94 -14.21
C ILE A 512 10.72 -20.51 -13.53
N ASP A 513 11.38 -19.50 -14.11
CA ASP A 513 12.36 -18.71 -13.40
C ASP A 513 11.63 -17.59 -12.66
N MET A 514 12.34 -16.89 -11.78
CA MET A 514 11.75 -15.84 -10.95
C MET A 514 11.33 -14.60 -11.76
N GLN A 515 11.58 -14.54 -13.07
CA GLN A 515 11.12 -13.43 -13.90
C GLN A 515 9.66 -13.67 -14.26
N PHE A 516 8.80 -13.32 -13.32
CA PHE A 516 7.37 -13.40 -13.52
C PHE A 516 6.95 -12.47 -14.68
N PRO A 517 6.04 -12.91 -15.57
CA PRO A 517 5.70 -12.16 -16.78
C PRO A 517 4.93 -10.86 -16.49
N ILE A 518 4.46 -10.69 -15.26
CA ILE A 518 3.90 -9.44 -14.76
C ILE A 518 5.07 -8.61 -14.19
N PRO A 519 5.24 -7.33 -14.60
CA PRO A 519 6.26 -6.46 -14.03
C PRO A 519 6.21 -6.50 -12.51
N GLN A 520 7.28 -7.00 -11.89
CA GLN A 520 7.35 -7.10 -10.44
C GLN A 520 7.75 -5.74 -9.85
N MET A 521 6.80 -5.07 -9.20
CA MET A 521 7.09 -4.07 -8.17
C MET A 521 7.90 -4.66 -7.03
N HIS A 522 7.81 -5.98 -6.77
CA HIS A 522 8.74 -6.65 -5.85
C HIS A 522 10.20 -6.38 -6.26
N ASP A 523 10.54 -6.39 -7.55
CA ASP A 523 11.88 -5.99 -7.99
C ASP A 523 12.17 -4.55 -7.60
N TRP A 524 11.25 -3.60 -7.76
CA TRP A 524 11.49 -2.22 -7.29
C TRP A 524 11.80 -2.19 -5.78
N ILE A 525 11.07 -2.96 -4.97
CA ILE A 525 11.25 -3.00 -3.52
C ILE A 525 12.56 -3.70 -3.14
N MET A 526 12.81 -4.86 -3.72
CA MET A 526 13.95 -5.71 -3.42
C MET A 526 15.20 -5.40 -4.25
N ASP A 527 15.14 -4.50 -5.24
CA ASP A 527 16.13 -4.40 -6.32
C ASP A 527 17.55 -4.41 -5.77
N THR A 528 18.22 -5.53 -5.96
CA THR A 528 19.62 -5.68 -5.56
C THR A 528 20.53 -4.84 -6.44
N LYS A 529 20.09 -4.42 -7.65
CA LYS A 529 20.86 -3.54 -8.54
C LYS A 529 20.87 -2.09 -8.05
N ILE A 530 19.82 -1.62 -7.37
CA ILE A 530 19.83 -0.33 -6.64
C ILE A 530 20.83 -0.36 -5.46
N ARG A 531 21.30 -1.56 -5.07
CA ARG A 531 22.36 -1.76 -4.07
C ARG A 531 23.78 -1.75 -4.65
N LEU A 532 23.95 -1.68 -5.98
CA LEU A 532 25.29 -1.61 -6.57
C LEU A 532 25.91 -0.23 -6.30
N MET A 533 26.90 -0.20 -5.42
CA MET A 533 27.69 1.01 -5.23
C MET A 533 28.74 1.10 -6.31
N THR A 534 28.86 2.24 -6.97
CA THR A 534 29.88 2.44 -8.00
C THR A 534 30.89 3.47 -7.55
N ARG A 535 32.18 3.15 -7.65
CA ARG A 535 33.29 4.05 -7.29
C ARG A 535 34.37 4.01 -8.36
N TRP A 536 34.94 5.17 -8.65
CA TRP A 536 36.10 5.24 -9.54
C TRP A 536 37.30 4.56 -8.88
N ASN A 537 37.83 3.53 -9.55
CA ASN A 537 39.07 2.87 -9.15
C ASN A 537 40.24 3.58 -9.84
N PRO A 538 41.06 4.38 -9.13
CA PRO A 538 42.17 5.09 -9.74
C PRO A 538 43.28 4.16 -10.24
N LYS A 539 43.40 2.97 -9.64
CA LYS A 539 44.38 1.95 -10.04
C LYS A 539 44.00 1.32 -11.38
N ASP A 540 42.73 0.95 -11.53
CA ASP A 540 42.22 0.29 -12.73
C ASP A 540 41.70 1.25 -13.80
N LYS A 541 41.59 2.54 -13.47
CA LYS A 541 41.01 3.61 -14.31
C LYS A 541 39.64 3.25 -14.89
N LYS A 542 38.81 2.64 -14.07
CA LYS A 542 37.42 2.30 -14.39
C LYS A 542 36.55 2.44 -13.16
N TYR A 543 35.26 2.60 -13.38
CA TYR A 543 34.29 2.44 -12.31
C TYR A 543 34.18 0.96 -11.92
N GLN A 544 34.20 0.69 -10.62
CA GLN A 544 33.98 -0.62 -10.06
C GLN A 544 32.66 -0.59 -9.29
N SER A 545 31.82 -1.59 -9.54
CA SER A 545 30.54 -1.76 -8.85
C SER A 545 30.66 -2.83 -7.76
N PHE A 546 30.02 -2.60 -6.63
CA PHE A 546 30.08 -3.42 -5.43
C PHE A 546 28.66 -3.79 -5.03
N SER A 547 28.36 -5.08 -4.87
CA SER A 547 27.03 -5.57 -4.46
C SER A 547 26.78 -5.50 -2.96
N THR A 548 27.82 -5.29 -2.15
CA THR A 548 27.72 -5.30 -0.69
C THR A 548 28.56 -4.21 -0.05
N ARG A 549 28.02 -3.50 0.96
CA ARG A 549 28.74 -2.48 1.74
C ARG A 549 30.12 -2.93 2.25
N PRO A 550 30.32 -4.15 2.76
CA PRO A 550 31.65 -4.63 3.13
C PRO A 550 32.66 -4.64 1.97
N SER A 551 32.24 -5.05 0.76
CA SER A 551 33.13 -5.06 -0.41
C SER A 551 33.51 -3.64 -0.87
N TYR A 552 32.57 -2.70 -0.85
CA TYR A 552 32.83 -1.28 -1.12
C TYR A 552 33.74 -0.66 -0.07
N ARG A 553 33.51 -0.97 1.21
CA ARG A 553 34.35 -0.48 2.31
C ARG A 553 35.79 -0.97 2.20
N ARG A 554 35.99 -2.27 1.97
CA ARG A 554 37.32 -2.84 1.70
C ARG A 554 37.97 -2.15 0.52
N PHE A 555 37.22 -1.85 -0.54
CA PHE A 555 37.74 -1.10 -1.65
C PHE A 555 38.17 0.33 -1.26
N CYS A 556 37.38 1.07 -0.48
CA CYS A 556 37.77 2.40 -0.01
C CYS A 556 39.04 2.34 0.87
N GLU A 557 39.13 1.36 1.77
CA GLU A 557 40.28 1.15 2.66
C GLU A 557 41.54 0.75 1.87
N GLU A 558 41.43 -0.29 1.03
CA GLU A 558 42.57 -0.93 0.37
C GLU A 558 43.01 -0.21 -0.90
N VAL A 559 42.07 0.37 -1.66
CA VAL A 559 42.35 0.98 -2.98
C VAL A 559 42.40 2.50 -2.90
N LEU A 560 41.51 3.14 -2.13
CA LEU A 560 41.48 4.61 -2.03
C LEU A 560 42.27 5.15 -0.83
N HIS A 561 42.63 4.28 0.12
CA HIS A 561 43.22 4.66 1.41
C HIS A 561 42.37 5.70 2.17
N GLU A 562 41.05 5.66 1.97
CA GLU A 562 40.09 6.49 2.70
C GLU A 562 39.87 5.86 4.09
N ASP A 563 39.88 6.68 5.14
CA ASP A 563 39.46 6.22 6.47
C ASP A 563 37.94 6.01 6.45
N PRO A 564 37.46 4.75 6.54
CA PRO A 564 36.04 4.43 6.46
C PRO A 564 35.24 5.10 7.59
N THR A 565 35.89 5.45 8.70
CA THR A 565 35.24 6.11 9.84
C THR A 565 34.92 7.58 9.56
N ALA A 566 35.66 8.23 8.64
CA ALA A 566 35.51 9.64 8.31
C ALA A 566 34.23 9.93 7.49
N SER A 567 33.71 8.92 6.77
CA SER A 567 32.54 9.04 5.89
C SER A 567 31.23 8.52 6.50
N GLY A 568 31.22 8.05 7.75
CA GLY A 568 29.98 7.53 8.35
C GLY A 568 30.07 6.93 9.75
N GLY A 569 31.11 7.24 10.54
CA GLY A 569 31.26 6.69 11.89
C GLY A 569 31.59 5.19 11.92
N PRO A 570 32.01 4.64 13.08
CA PRO A 570 32.10 3.20 13.26
C PRO A 570 30.74 2.56 12.95
N LEU A 571 30.74 1.31 12.48
CA LEU A 571 29.53 0.48 12.52
C LEU A 571 29.07 0.48 13.98
N ASP A 572 28.07 1.29 14.30
CA ASP A 572 27.38 1.10 15.55
C ASP A 572 26.72 -0.28 15.43
N PRO A 573 27.08 -1.28 16.25
CA PRO A 573 26.42 -2.57 16.21
C PRO A 573 24.90 -2.43 16.39
N ALA A 574 24.43 -1.34 17.02
CA ALA A 574 23.01 -1.00 17.12
C ALA A 574 22.39 -0.45 15.82
N THR A 575 23.21 -0.02 14.85
CA THR A 575 22.75 0.18 13.47
C THR A 575 22.61 -1.12 12.70
N ASN A 576 23.17 -2.28 13.10
CA ASN A 576 22.93 -3.52 12.34
C ASN A 576 21.46 -3.96 12.34
N PHE A 577 20.65 -3.57 13.32
CA PHE A 577 19.21 -3.88 13.36
C PHE A 577 18.42 -3.20 12.23
N ALA A 578 18.87 -2.04 11.75
CA ALA A 578 18.20 -1.31 10.66
C ALA A 578 18.58 -1.82 9.24
N TYR A 579 19.36 -2.91 9.14
CA TYR A 579 20.11 -3.23 7.90
C TYR A 579 20.00 -4.70 7.46
N GLY A 580 18.92 -5.39 7.85
CA GLY A 580 18.64 -6.75 7.38
C GLY A 580 17.59 -7.52 8.19
N PHE A 581 17.15 -6.96 9.31
CA PHE A 581 16.07 -7.50 10.15
C PHE A 581 14.97 -6.44 10.37
N GLU A 582 14.75 -5.50 9.44
CA GLU A 582 13.64 -4.53 9.60
C GLU A 582 12.28 -5.15 9.24
N ASP A 583 12.24 -6.05 8.24
CA ASP A 583 11.10 -6.95 8.04
C ASP A 583 10.90 -7.84 9.26
N ASP A 584 11.98 -8.06 10.02
CA ASP A 584 11.99 -8.80 11.27
C ASP A 584 11.91 -7.93 12.53
N LEU A 585 11.80 -6.59 12.50
CA LEU A 585 11.81 -5.81 13.76
C LEU A 585 10.41 -5.81 14.38
N ILE A 586 9.37 -5.76 13.55
CA ILE A 586 7.99 -5.93 13.99
C ILE A 586 7.81 -7.39 14.40
N SER A 587 8.19 -8.38 13.58
CA SER A 587 8.14 -9.80 13.97
C SER A 587 9.01 -10.12 15.18
N TYR A 588 10.21 -9.53 15.34
CA TYR A 588 11.05 -9.70 16.53
C TYR A 588 10.46 -9.03 17.77
N LEU A 589 9.82 -7.86 17.61
CA LEU A 589 9.11 -7.20 18.71
C LEU A 589 7.87 -8.01 19.09
N ASP A 590 7.15 -8.58 18.13
CA ASP A 590 5.98 -9.45 18.34
C ASP A 590 6.41 -10.78 18.94
N ASP A 591 7.45 -11.45 18.44
CA ASP A 591 8.03 -12.67 19.01
C ASP A 591 8.48 -12.44 20.46
N ARG A 592 9.09 -11.27 20.76
CA ARG A 592 9.45 -10.89 22.14
C ARG A 592 8.23 -10.57 22.99
N PHE A 593 7.20 -9.97 22.41
CA PHE A 593 5.98 -9.62 23.12
C PHE A 593 5.17 -10.88 23.42
N GLU A 594 5.11 -11.84 22.50
CA GLU A 594 4.57 -13.19 22.72
C GLU A 594 5.40 -13.95 23.76
N GLU A 595 6.74 -13.89 23.72
CA GLU A 595 7.57 -14.46 24.79
C GLU A 595 7.36 -13.79 26.15
N GLU A 596 7.18 -12.46 26.22
CA GLU A 596 6.92 -11.71 27.47
C GLU A 596 5.44 -11.79 27.93
N MET A 597 4.50 -12.11 27.03
CA MET A 597 3.07 -12.34 27.31
C MET A 597 2.72 -13.83 27.45
N THR A 598 3.67 -14.75 27.30
CA THR A 598 3.46 -16.09 27.86
C THR A 598 3.19 -15.92 29.35
N PRO A 599 2.02 -16.37 29.87
CA PRO A 599 1.64 -16.14 31.25
C PRO A 599 2.81 -16.61 32.11
N SER A 600 3.32 -15.70 32.94
CA SER A 600 4.41 -16.04 33.85
C SER A 600 4.00 -17.28 34.64
N GLU A 601 4.93 -18.12 35.11
CA GLU A 601 4.57 -19.24 35.99
C GLU A 601 3.68 -18.80 37.18
N ALA A 602 3.71 -17.51 37.54
CA ALA A 602 2.82 -16.90 38.52
C ALA A 602 1.35 -16.74 38.07
N ASP A 603 1.08 -16.51 36.78
CA ASP A 603 -0.30 -16.43 36.24
C ASP A 603 -0.95 -17.81 36.19
N TRP A 604 -0.18 -18.86 35.90
CA TRP A 604 -0.63 -20.25 36.06
C TRP A 604 -0.94 -20.59 37.53
N GLU A 605 -0.22 -20.03 38.50
CA GLU A 605 -0.53 -20.21 39.94
C GLU A 605 -1.79 -19.45 40.37
N ILE A 606 -2.05 -18.26 39.81
CA ILE A 606 -3.28 -17.50 40.07
C ILE A 606 -4.49 -18.20 39.45
N GLN A 607 -4.38 -18.68 38.21
CA GLN A 607 -5.45 -19.41 37.54
C GLN A 607 -5.75 -20.74 38.23
N ARG A 608 -4.71 -21.44 38.73
CA ARG A 608 -4.85 -22.66 39.55
C ARG A 608 -5.37 -22.39 40.97
N SER A 609 -5.18 -21.18 41.50
CA SER A 609 -5.79 -20.74 42.78
C SER A 609 -7.27 -20.45 42.61
N LEU A 610 -7.68 -19.83 41.49
CA LEU A 610 -9.08 -19.54 41.17
C LEU A 610 -9.88 -20.81 40.86
N GLU A 611 -9.28 -21.78 40.15
CA GLU A 611 -9.89 -23.10 39.94
C GLU A 611 -10.09 -23.89 41.25
N ASN A 612 -9.22 -23.70 42.24
CA ASN A 612 -9.38 -24.33 43.55
C ASN A 612 -10.44 -23.63 44.44
N GLU A 613 -10.68 -22.32 44.25
CA GLU A 613 -11.78 -21.62 44.93
C GLU A 613 -13.15 -21.97 44.34
N GLN A 614 -13.22 -22.18 43.02
CA GLN A 614 -14.45 -22.63 42.36
C GLN A 614 -14.88 -24.04 42.84
N ILE A 615 -13.92 -24.94 43.09
CA ILE A 615 -14.18 -26.28 43.65
C ILE A 615 -14.66 -26.21 45.12
N MET A 616 -14.34 -25.16 45.88
CA MET A 616 -14.86 -24.98 47.24
C MET A 616 -16.28 -24.40 47.27
N LEU A 617 -16.70 -23.62 46.26
CA LEU A 617 -18.06 -23.08 46.19
C LEU A 617 -19.11 -24.16 45.84
N ASP A 618 -18.74 -25.16 45.03
CA ASP A 618 -19.65 -26.25 44.65
C ASP A 618 -19.88 -27.28 45.76
N VAL A 619 -19.01 -27.35 46.77
CA VAL A 619 -19.16 -28.26 47.92
C VAL A 619 -20.11 -27.70 48.99
N VAL A 620 -20.36 -26.39 49.01
CA VAL A 620 -21.15 -25.73 50.07
C VAL A 620 -22.64 -25.61 49.73
N GLN A 621 -23.07 -25.79 48.47
CA GLN A 621 -24.50 -25.64 48.08
C GLN A 621 -25.38 -26.89 48.23
N GLY A 622 -24.88 -28.00 48.80
CA GLY A 622 -25.63 -29.26 48.88
C GLY A 622 -26.57 -29.45 50.08
N ILE A 623 -26.68 -28.52 51.04
CA ILE A 623 -27.40 -28.80 52.29
C ILE A 623 -28.18 -27.56 52.79
N MET A 624 -29.48 -27.48 52.48
CA MET A 624 -30.62 -27.21 53.40
C MET A 624 -31.82 -26.57 52.68
N GLY A 625 -33.00 -27.15 52.94
CA GLY A 625 -34.30 -26.77 52.38
C GLY A 625 -35.03 -25.63 53.11
N PRO A 626 -36.34 -25.44 52.83
CA PRO A 626 -36.99 -24.13 52.76
C PRO A 626 -37.76 -23.74 54.04
N LEU A 627 -37.93 -22.43 54.27
CA LEU A 627 -38.98 -21.88 55.15
C LEU A 627 -39.43 -20.47 54.71
N VAL A 628 -40.73 -20.23 54.88
CA VAL A 628 -41.58 -19.13 54.38
C VAL A 628 -41.68 -17.97 55.44
N PRO A 629 -42.54 -16.92 55.27
CA PRO A 629 -42.24 -15.47 55.22
C PRO A 629 -42.61 -14.75 56.58
N PRO A 630 -42.79 -13.39 56.77
CA PRO A 630 -43.75 -12.48 56.07
C PRO A 630 -43.42 -10.94 56.06
N GLY A 631 -44.26 -10.14 55.36
CA GLY A 631 -44.87 -8.93 55.97
C GLY A 631 -44.56 -7.50 55.47
N VAL A 632 -45.45 -6.96 54.61
CA VAL A 632 -46.18 -5.64 54.63
C VAL A 632 -45.45 -4.29 54.96
N ALA A 633 -45.32 -3.42 53.93
CA ALA A 633 -45.71 -1.98 53.71
C ALA A 633 -45.68 -0.90 54.85
N PRO A 634 -45.94 0.43 54.62
CA PRO A 634 -45.99 1.28 53.39
C PRO A 634 -45.37 2.73 53.52
N ASN A 635 -45.46 3.51 52.43
CA ASN A 635 -45.90 4.93 52.34
C ASN A 635 -44.93 6.16 52.34
N VAL A 636 -45.40 7.21 51.61
CA VAL A 636 -45.09 8.69 51.66
C VAL A 636 -43.92 9.16 50.76
N ASN A 637 -43.93 10.24 49.93
CA ASN A 637 -44.78 11.44 49.78
C ASN A 637 -44.67 12.04 48.36
N ILE A 638 -45.72 12.73 47.92
CA ILE A 638 -45.78 13.65 46.76
C ILE A 638 -45.91 15.08 47.31
N ASN A 639 -45.24 16.08 46.72
CA ASN A 639 -45.68 17.49 46.70
C ASN A 639 -44.83 18.40 45.78
N HIS A 640 -45.47 18.92 44.70
CA HIS A 640 -45.54 20.32 44.18
C HIS A 640 -44.28 21.19 43.89
N PRO A 641 -44.36 22.31 43.11
CA PRO A 641 -45.45 22.81 42.23
C PRO A 641 -45.03 23.39 40.84
N ASP A 642 -46.00 23.37 39.94
CA ASP A 642 -46.54 24.46 39.09
C ASP A 642 -45.87 25.86 39.11
N MET A 643 -45.56 26.41 37.92
CA MET A 643 -45.46 27.84 37.58
C MET A 643 -45.49 27.98 36.06
N GLY A 644 -46.57 28.59 35.54
CA GLY A 644 -46.72 28.95 34.13
C GLY A 644 -46.05 30.27 33.78
N HIS A 645 -45.85 30.48 32.48
CA HIS A 645 -45.98 31.79 31.84
C HIS A 645 -46.20 31.63 30.33
N ASP A 646 -47.31 32.21 29.89
CA ASP A 646 -47.61 32.57 28.51
C ASP A 646 -46.63 33.66 28.02
N ASP A 647 -46.26 33.63 26.75
CA ASP A 647 -46.28 34.83 25.91
C ASP A 647 -46.26 34.45 24.42
N GLU A 648 -47.32 34.89 23.75
CA GLU A 648 -47.56 34.86 22.31
C GLU A 648 -46.67 35.90 21.60
N ILE A 649 -45.99 35.53 20.51
CA ILE A 649 -45.70 36.48 19.42
C ILE A 649 -45.87 35.79 18.07
N GLU A 650 -46.84 36.33 17.32
CA GLU A 650 -47.17 36.06 15.93
C GLU A 650 -45.99 36.40 14.99
N SER A 651 -45.75 35.58 13.97
CA SER A 651 -45.21 36.09 12.70
C SER A 651 -45.66 35.23 11.53
N GLU A 652 -46.60 35.79 10.77
CA GLU A 652 -47.04 35.36 9.45
C GLU A 652 -45.90 35.38 8.43
N GLY A 653 -45.92 34.45 7.46
CA GLY A 653 -44.91 34.39 6.40
C GLY A 653 -45.12 33.28 5.37
N SER A 654 -46.28 33.31 4.70
CA SER A 654 -46.68 32.49 3.54
C SER A 654 -45.62 32.39 2.42
N TYR A 655 -45.41 31.19 1.84
CA TYR A 655 -45.30 31.02 0.38
C TYR A 655 -45.64 29.58 -0.08
N VAL A 656 -46.84 29.47 -0.68
CA VAL A 656 -47.29 28.74 -1.88
C VAL A 656 -46.75 27.33 -2.21
N SER A 657 -47.70 26.39 -2.10
CA SER A 657 -47.84 25.06 -2.70
C SER A 657 -47.82 25.03 -4.24
N LEU A 658 -47.23 23.97 -4.83
CA LEU A 658 -47.70 23.34 -6.07
C LEU A 658 -47.44 21.81 -6.05
N THR A 659 -48.55 21.06 -6.01
CA THR A 659 -48.91 19.81 -6.73
C THR A 659 -47.93 18.63 -6.74
N ASP A 660 -48.23 17.48 -6.12
CA ASP A 660 -49.26 16.47 -6.48
C ASP A 660 -48.80 15.56 -7.63
N ASP A 661 -48.36 14.35 -7.28
CA ASP A 661 -48.47 13.13 -8.10
C ASP A 661 -48.29 11.91 -7.17
N SER A 662 -49.44 11.38 -6.78
CA SER A 662 -49.66 10.13 -6.07
C SER A 662 -49.30 8.91 -6.95
N PHE A 663 -48.47 8.01 -6.44
CA PHE A 663 -48.45 6.61 -6.88
C PHE A 663 -48.53 5.71 -5.65
N ASP A 664 -49.71 5.10 -5.51
CA ASP A 664 -50.02 4.02 -4.58
C ASP A 664 -49.20 2.77 -4.94
N HIS A 665 -48.61 2.13 -3.93
CA HIS A 665 -48.49 0.68 -3.88
C HIS A 665 -48.43 0.23 -2.42
N GLU A 666 -49.60 -0.20 -1.94
CA GLU A 666 -49.76 -1.19 -0.89
C GLU A 666 -49.15 -2.52 -1.37
N ASP A 667 -48.38 -3.18 -0.51
CA ASP A 667 -48.47 -4.63 -0.29
C ASP A 667 -47.69 -4.99 0.98
N ASP A 668 -48.50 -5.28 2.01
CA ASP A 668 -48.17 -5.87 3.30
C ASP A 668 -47.57 -7.27 3.13
N LEU A 669 -46.43 -7.57 3.76
CA LEU A 669 -46.08 -8.91 4.27
C LEU A 669 -45.11 -8.77 5.45
N GLU A 670 -45.67 -8.51 6.64
CA GLU A 670 -45.05 -8.85 7.91
C GLU A 670 -45.40 -10.31 8.21
N ASP A 671 -44.44 -11.23 8.08
CA ASP A 671 -44.56 -12.59 8.60
C ASP A 671 -43.62 -12.78 9.79
N GLU A 672 -44.27 -13.02 10.92
CA GLU A 672 -43.75 -13.44 12.22
C GLU A 672 -42.85 -14.69 12.08
N PHE A 673 -41.61 -14.62 12.58
CA PHE A 673 -40.83 -15.81 12.87
C PHE A 673 -40.79 -16.01 14.38
N ASP A 674 -41.60 -16.97 14.83
CA ASP A 674 -41.60 -17.51 16.18
C ASP A 674 -40.28 -18.24 16.47
N ASP A 675 -39.76 -17.90 17.64
CA ASP A 675 -38.57 -18.41 18.30
C ASP A 675 -38.87 -19.76 18.95
N ASP A 676 -38.71 -20.84 18.19
CA ASP A 676 -38.86 -22.21 18.68
C ASP A 676 -37.52 -22.70 19.25
N GLY A 677 -37.35 -22.49 20.55
CA GLY A 677 -36.29 -23.12 21.34
C GLY A 677 -36.32 -24.65 21.26
N LEU A 678 -35.24 -25.23 20.75
CA LEU A 678 -34.94 -26.65 20.85
C LEU A 678 -33.55 -26.84 21.46
N ASP A 679 -33.56 -27.14 22.77
CA ASP A 679 -32.47 -27.79 23.47
C ASP A 679 -32.24 -29.18 22.86
N SER A 680 -31.07 -29.40 22.26
CA SER A 680 -30.57 -30.74 21.96
C SER A 680 -29.20 -30.94 22.61
N ASP A 681 -29.23 -31.59 23.77
CA ASP A 681 -28.10 -32.26 24.39
C ASP A 681 -27.58 -33.35 23.43
N LEU A 682 -26.38 -33.16 22.88
CA LEU A 682 -25.64 -34.19 22.17
C LEU A 682 -24.25 -34.36 22.79
N ASP A 683 -24.10 -35.49 23.49
CA ASP A 683 -22.87 -36.01 24.06
C ASP A 683 -21.75 -36.14 23.01
N SER A 684 -20.66 -35.40 23.24
CA SER A 684 -19.42 -35.49 22.45
C SER A 684 -18.37 -36.35 23.18
N GLU A 685 -18.51 -37.66 23.09
CA GLU A 685 -17.38 -38.59 23.26
C GLU A 685 -16.89 -39.03 21.87
N LEU A 686 -15.84 -38.41 21.33
CA LEU A 686 -14.96 -38.98 20.29
C LEU A 686 -13.69 -38.13 20.15
N SER A 687 -12.82 -38.20 21.15
CA SER A 687 -11.44 -37.71 21.07
C SER A 687 -10.52 -38.84 20.58
N GLY A 688 -9.75 -38.60 19.52
CA GLY A 688 -8.65 -39.49 19.15
C GLY A 688 -8.38 -39.68 17.66
N GLN A 689 -8.34 -38.61 16.86
CA GLN A 689 -7.58 -38.65 15.61
C GLN A 689 -6.59 -37.49 15.59
N MET A 690 -5.30 -37.84 15.59
CA MET A 690 -4.19 -36.93 15.42
C MET A 690 -4.34 -36.22 14.07
N TYR A 691 -4.59 -34.91 14.13
CA TYR A 691 -4.41 -34.02 12.99
C TYR A 691 -2.92 -33.98 12.64
N GLU A 692 -2.54 -34.60 11.52
CA GLU A 692 -1.30 -34.21 10.85
C GLU A 692 -1.52 -32.80 10.26
N PRO A 693 -0.67 -31.80 10.58
CA PRO A 693 -0.74 -30.52 9.92
C PRO A 693 -0.43 -30.72 8.43
N MET A 694 -1.42 -30.49 7.57
CA MET A 694 -1.22 -30.46 6.13
C MET A 694 -0.22 -29.35 5.82
N ALA A 695 0.91 -29.73 5.23
CA ALA A 695 1.87 -28.80 4.66
C ALA A 695 1.17 -27.95 3.59
N TYR A 696 0.73 -26.77 3.99
CA TYR A 696 0.46 -25.67 3.08
C TYR A 696 1.74 -25.36 2.31
N TYR A 697 1.60 -24.74 1.14
CA TYR A 697 2.72 -24.34 0.30
C TYR A 697 3.66 -23.38 1.07
N GLU A 698 4.60 -23.93 1.85
CA GLU A 698 5.72 -23.22 2.42
C GLU A 698 6.61 -22.75 1.26
N TRP A 699 6.32 -21.54 0.79
CA TRP A 699 7.29 -20.74 0.03
C TRP A 699 8.35 -20.11 0.96
N ASP A 700 8.26 -20.35 2.27
CA ASP A 700 9.22 -19.91 3.30
C ASP A 700 10.62 -20.54 3.16
N CYS A 701 10.80 -21.48 2.24
CA CYS A 701 12.11 -22.06 1.90
C CYS A 701 12.95 -21.23 0.90
N PHE A 702 12.56 -19.98 0.61
CA PHE A 702 13.33 -19.09 -0.26
C PHE A 702 13.67 -17.76 0.44
N TYR A 703 14.49 -17.83 1.49
CA TYR A 703 15.26 -16.70 2.02
C TYR A 703 16.72 -17.09 2.26
#